data_AF-A0A8J8FYM8-F1
#
_entry.id   AF-A0A8J8FYM8-F1
#
_cell.length_a   1.000
_cell.length_b   1.000
_cell.length_c   1.000
_cell.angle_alpha   90.00
_cell.angle_beta   90.00
_cell.angle_gamma   90.00
#
_symmetry.space_group_name_H-M   'P 1'
#
loop_
_entity.id
_entity.type
_entity.pdbx_description
1 polymer ?
#
loop_
_entity_poly.entity_id
_entity_poly.type
_entity_poly.pdbx_seq_one_letter_code
_entity_poly.pdbx_strand_id
1 'polypeptide(L)'
;MYKNRKRKFTTTICLVFLLVAVILLEFSNNSTIGTIAENESDLKIKLQYWTEGIIISDANISALSSSGTGSNSDPYIIDNLFIDTTDSLAVEFEGVSTSTHYVLRDSYLKGSTYGVYISDSIFGKASIINCTIEGALSVGGPNARYLLVHNNTLTFNQGSSFRKGITFTENIIISKSPYSVHLGRFRNEDNIIKDNVFYGNNSEILLNNIVNSTIENNVLHNAGFDFSNNDVKETTNNTMEGNTIDGKPYGFFYNKTGEIIDGDIYGQIYLFNSVNSEIKDHTLSGSGYGIQIHKCTDIVVDSVEITGKNGIDIKESVDILIEKNVLVGYGNGINLNLVNDIDLQNNHLTGFAYGIDSFLVDELYINNNTILENEDNGIYLDDCDNIEIWFNIVTINVEVPGSEPALVFWGCENVTIFYNVFINLGNNTESPVEGNSSTNVIWYDETLDVGNHYSDWIGAGNYLIPGDVGSIDIYPFIDVDGDLLEEYEEVVVYHTNPFETDSDNDGLDDNEEINTYNTDPLSNDSDSDGMDDLWEVTNGTDPNTDDADEDLDDDGLTNIEEYNLNTLPTNNDTDADGMDDYWEATYGTDPLIDDAENDPDEDGLTNLTEYSLGTLPMNNDTDGDSFTDGVEVIEGTDPLDPNDYPKYAPIGLILGLIFGLVVPLGVAVLVVLARKGKITLPFIKKK
;
A
#
# COMPACT_ATOMS: atom_id res chain seq x y z
N MET A 1 -29.19 -34.41 -46.53
CA MET A 1 -29.06 -34.14 -45.08
C MET A 1 -28.07 -32.99 -44.78
N TYR A 2 -28.01 -31.95 -45.63
CA TYR A 2 -27.00 -30.87 -45.55
C TYR A 2 -27.59 -29.46 -45.70
N LYS A 3 -28.91 -29.31 -45.51
CA LYS A 3 -29.63 -28.03 -45.65
C LYS A 3 -30.31 -27.51 -44.36
N ASN A 4 -30.22 -28.26 -43.26
CA ASN A 4 -30.88 -27.92 -41.98
C ASN A 4 -29.93 -27.47 -40.86
N ARG A 5 -28.60 -27.51 -41.03
CA ARG A 5 -27.65 -27.01 -40.02
C ARG A 5 -27.35 -25.51 -40.11
N LYS A 6 -27.45 -24.90 -41.30
CA LYS A 6 -27.27 -23.44 -41.44
C LYS A 6 -28.44 -22.61 -40.89
N ARG A 7 -29.65 -23.18 -40.76
CA ARG A 7 -30.78 -22.47 -40.15
C ARG A 7 -30.68 -22.41 -38.63
N LYS A 8 -30.23 -23.48 -37.96
CA LYS A 8 -30.02 -23.47 -36.51
C LYS A 8 -28.88 -22.54 -36.08
N PHE A 9 -27.79 -22.45 -36.83
CA PHE A 9 -26.67 -21.56 -36.46
C PHE A 9 -27.01 -20.06 -36.56
N THR A 10 -27.75 -19.64 -37.60
CA THR A 10 -28.24 -18.25 -37.69
C THR A 10 -29.39 -17.95 -36.73
N THR A 11 -30.22 -18.94 -36.36
CA THR A 11 -31.31 -18.71 -35.40
C THR A 11 -30.78 -18.67 -33.96
N THR A 12 -29.74 -19.43 -33.62
CA THR A 12 -29.07 -19.34 -32.31
C THR A 12 -28.27 -18.03 -32.19
N ILE A 13 -27.57 -17.58 -33.24
CA ILE A 13 -26.91 -16.26 -33.21
C ILE A 13 -27.93 -15.13 -33.12
N CYS A 14 -29.04 -15.19 -33.86
CA CYS A 14 -30.11 -14.19 -33.71
C CYS A 14 -30.80 -14.25 -32.34
N LEU A 15 -30.92 -15.42 -31.70
CA LEU A 15 -31.46 -15.56 -30.34
C LEU A 15 -30.47 -15.05 -29.29
N VAL A 16 -29.16 -15.27 -29.46
CA VAL A 16 -28.12 -14.71 -28.58
C VAL A 16 -28.05 -13.19 -28.75
N PHE A 17 -28.14 -12.64 -29.96
CA PHE A 17 -28.25 -11.20 -30.16
C PHE A 17 -29.58 -10.62 -29.68
N LEU A 18 -30.69 -11.37 -29.73
CA LEU A 18 -31.96 -10.94 -29.13
C LEU A 18 -31.90 -11.02 -27.60
N LEU A 19 -31.24 -12.03 -27.04
CA LEU A 19 -31.07 -12.21 -25.59
C LEU A 19 -30.10 -11.18 -25.05
N VAL A 20 -29.00 -10.89 -25.75
CA VAL A 20 -28.08 -9.78 -25.43
C VAL A 20 -28.77 -8.44 -25.62
N ALA A 21 -29.64 -8.27 -26.62
CA ALA A 21 -30.45 -7.04 -26.75
C ALA A 21 -31.54 -6.94 -25.67
N VAL A 22 -32.13 -8.06 -25.22
CA VAL A 22 -33.11 -8.11 -24.13
C VAL A 22 -32.43 -7.92 -22.77
N ILE A 23 -31.23 -8.47 -22.58
CA ILE A 23 -30.37 -8.25 -21.41
C ILE A 23 -29.84 -6.82 -21.41
N LEU A 24 -29.42 -6.25 -22.55
CA LEU A 24 -29.09 -4.82 -22.67
C LEU A 24 -30.33 -3.91 -22.49
N LEU A 25 -31.52 -4.38 -22.86
CA LEU A 25 -32.80 -3.71 -22.57
C LEU A 25 -33.25 -3.91 -21.12
N GLU A 26 -32.87 -4.98 -20.44
CA GLU A 26 -33.14 -5.22 -19.02
C GLU A 26 -32.11 -4.50 -18.13
N PHE A 27 -30.85 -4.37 -18.56
CA PHE A 27 -29.86 -3.46 -17.98
C PHE A 27 -30.23 -1.98 -18.25
N SER A 28 -30.89 -1.65 -19.37
CA SER A 28 -31.42 -0.30 -19.58
C SER A 28 -32.73 -0.04 -18.81
N ASN A 29 -33.50 -1.08 -18.46
CA ASN A 29 -34.82 -0.95 -17.81
C ASN A 29 -34.85 -1.33 -16.32
N ASN A 30 -33.72 -1.74 -15.73
CA ASN A 30 -33.52 -1.73 -14.27
C ASN A 30 -32.81 -0.47 -13.78
N SER A 31 -32.82 0.59 -14.60
CA SER A 31 -32.82 1.94 -14.07
C SER A 31 -34.14 2.15 -13.32
N THR A 32 -34.19 1.86 -12.02
CA THR A 32 -34.95 2.75 -11.16
C THR A 32 -34.44 4.14 -11.49
N ILE A 33 -35.28 4.92 -12.17
CA ILE A 33 -35.00 6.27 -12.59
C ILE A 33 -34.62 7.03 -11.31
N GLY A 34 -33.30 7.13 -11.06
CA GLY A 34 -32.75 8.13 -10.17
C GLY A 34 -33.24 9.48 -10.65
N THR A 35 -33.55 10.36 -9.71
CA THR A 35 -34.22 11.64 -9.95
C THR A 35 -33.58 12.41 -11.13
N ILE A 36 -34.15 12.30 -12.34
CA ILE A 36 -33.73 13.11 -13.48
C ILE A 36 -34.18 14.53 -13.18
N ALA A 37 -33.22 15.40 -12.84
CA ALA A 37 -33.47 16.83 -12.87
C ALA A 37 -33.64 17.22 -14.34
N GLU A 38 -34.88 17.54 -14.75
CA GLU A 38 -35.16 17.99 -16.11
C GLU A 38 -34.34 19.25 -16.45
N ASN A 39 -33.79 19.27 -17.66
CA ASN A 39 -32.99 20.33 -18.27
C ASN A 39 -33.62 21.74 -18.16
N GLU A 40 -33.45 22.41 -17.02
CA GLU A 40 -33.51 23.87 -16.93
C GLU A 40 -32.17 24.38 -16.40
N SER A 41 -31.67 25.42 -17.06
CA SER A 41 -30.29 25.91 -17.05
C SER A 41 -29.83 26.60 -15.76
N ASP A 42 -30.36 26.25 -14.58
CA ASP A 42 -29.97 26.81 -13.28
C ASP A 42 -30.36 25.84 -12.14
N LEU A 43 -29.90 24.58 -12.20
CA LEU A 43 -30.15 23.58 -11.14
C LEU A 43 -28.88 23.31 -10.35
N LYS A 44 -28.70 24.07 -9.25
CA LYS A 44 -27.82 23.70 -8.14
C LYS A 44 -28.56 22.75 -7.21
N ILE A 45 -27.93 21.64 -6.78
CA ILE A 45 -28.36 20.96 -5.55
C ILE A 45 -27.64 21.65 -4.39
N LYS A 46 -28.34 22.60 -3.77
CA LYS A 46 -27.88 23.29 -2.55
C LYS A 46 -28.49 22.58 -1.34
N LEU A 47 -27.86 22.62 -0.17
CA LEU A 47 -28.38 22.04 1.08
C LEU A 47 -28.67 23.12 2.18
N GLN A 48 -29.41 24.22 1.92
CA GLN A 48 -30.10 25.11 2.91
C GLN A 48 -31.53 25.66 2.57
N TYR A 49 -32.38 25.96 3.57
CA TYR A 49 -33.84 26.22 3.46
C TYR A 49 -34.31 27.55 2.79
N TRP A 50 -35.53 27.49 2.20
CA TRP A 50 -36.52 28.55 1.82
C TRP A 50 -36.30 29.34 0.51
N THR A 51 -36.19 28.65 -0.61
CA THR A 51 -37.09 28.68 -1.80
C THR A 51 -36.44 27.79 -2.85
N GLU A 52 -37.10 26.66 -3.18
CA GLU A 52 -36.72 25.68 -4.23
C GLU A 52 -35.41 24.88 -3.99
N GLY A 53 -35.54 23.54 -3.78
CA GLY A 53 -34.53 22.56 -4.23
C GLY A 53 -33.54 21.88 -3.25
N ILE A 54 -33.86 21.63 -1.96
CA ILE A 54 -32.80 21.42 -0.95
C ILE A 54 -33.17 20.42 0.22
N ILE A 55 -32.28 19.43 0.53
CA ILE A 55 -32.35 18.48 1.69
C ILE A 55 -31.62 19.01 2.96
N ILE A 56 -32.25 18.97 4.14
CA ILE A 56 -31.70 19.54 5.40
C ILE A 56 -32.17 18.84 6.69
N SER A 57 -32.74 17.63 6.60
CA SER A 57 -33.01 16.74 7.74
C SER A 57 -33.45 15.36 7.23
N ASP A 58 -33.51 14.35 8.09
CA ASP A 58 -34.12 13.03 7.81
C ASP A 58 -35.49 13.13 7.11
N ALA A 59 -36.26 14.19 7.42
CA ALA A 59 -37.57 14.43 6.81
C ALA A 59 -37.50 14.84 5.33
N ASN A 60 -36.42 15.48 4.87
CA ASN A 60 -36.27 15.98 3.49
C ASN A 60 -35.65 14.96 2.53
N ILE A 61 -34.98 13.95 3.08
CA ILE A 61 -34.36 12.84 2.33
C ILE A 61 -35.43 11.92 1.77
N SER A 62 -36.60 11.82 2.40
CA SER A 62 -37.72 11.04 1.86
C SER A 62 -38.30 11.57 0.53
N ALA A 63 -37.89 12.78 0.09
CA ALA A 63 -38.36 13.43 -1.13
C ALA A 63 -37.39 13.33 -2.33
N LEU A 64 -36.11 13.06 -2.07
CA LEU A 64 -35.21 12.44 -3.03
C LEU A 64 -35.35 10.93 -2.82
N SER A 65 -35.14 10.10 -3.84
CA SER A 65 -35.23 8.65 -3.70
C SER A 65 -34.10 8.04 -2.85
N SER A 66 -33.60 8.75 -1.84
CA SER A 66 -32.50 8.32 -0.98
C SER A 66 -32.97 7.24 0.00
N SER A 67 -32.32 6.09 -0.05
CA SER A 67 -32.46 5.01 0.92
C SER A 67 -31.61 5.29 2.16
N GLY A 68 -32.01 4.70 3.28
CA GLY A 68 -31.24 4.65 4.52
C GLY A 68 -31.77 5.54 5.64
N THR A 69 -31.13 5.45 6.80
CA THR A 69 -31.49 6.13 8.06
C THR A 69 -30.49 7.21 8.45
N GLY A 70 -29.40 7.36 7.69
CA GLY A 70 -28.30 8.26 8.01
C GLY A 70 -27.42 7.75 9.16
N SER A 71 -27.64 6.53 9.63
CA SER A 71 -26.77 5.88 10.62
C SER A 71 -25.50 5.33 9.95
N ASN A 72 -24.50 4.93 10.75
CA ASN A 72 -23.25 4.38 10.19
C ASN A 72 -23.47 3.09 9.41
N SER A 73 -24.36 2.23 9.92
CA SER A 73 -24.72 0.96 9.29
C SER A 73 -25.69 1.12 8.12
N ASP A 74 -26.28 2.31 7.95
CA ASP A 74 -27.33 2.56 6.97
C ASP A 74 -27.36 4.05 6.59
N PRO A 75 -26.33 4.52 5.86
CA PRO A 75 -26.16 5.92 5.49
C PRO A 75 -27.20 6.37 4.46
N TYR A 76 -27.36 7.67 4.31
CA TYR A 76 -28.21 8.22 3.25
C TYR A 76 -27.53 8.13 1.89
N ILE A 77 -28.14 7.40 0.96
CA ILE A 77 -27.60 7.19 -0.38
C ILE A 77 -28.13 8.25 -1.35
N ILE A 78 -27.22 8.96 -1.99
CA ILE A 78 -27.47 9.90 -3.08
C ILE A 78 -26.73 9.34 -4.30
N ASP A 79 -27.45 8.81 -5.29
CA ASP A 79 -26.81 8.15 -6.43
C ASP A 79 -27.39 8.55 -7.79
N ASN A 80 -26.62 8.25 -8.84
CA ASN A 80 -27.02 8.40 -10.25
C ASN A 80 -27.44 9.83 -10.64
N LEU A 81 -26.72 10.83 -10.16
CA LEU A 81 -26.94 12.22 -10.51
C LEU A 81 -26.19 12.60 -11.78
N PHE A 82 -26.81 13.45 -12.61
CA PHE A 82 -26.15 14.15 -13.70
C PHE A 82 -26.37 15.66 -13.55
N ILE A 83 -25.34 16.38 -13.14
CA ILE A 83 -25.39 17.83 -12.89
C ILE A 83 -24.31 18.51 -13.73
N ASP A 84 -24.74 19.37 -14.66
CA ASP A 84 -23.87 20.29 -15.41
C ASP A 84 -24.38 21.71 -15.21
N THR A 85 -23.79 22.43 -14.24
CA THR A 85 -24.22 23.76 -13.86
C THR A 85 -23.13 24.81 -14.08
N THR A 86 -23.56 26.04 -14.38
CA THR A 86 -22.70 27.23 -14.40
C THR A 86 -22.56 27.88 -13.02
N ASP A 87 -23.29 27.39 -12.02
CA ASP A 87 -23.15 27.85 -10.63
C ASP A 87 -21.80 27.46 -10.05
N SER A 88 -21.43 28.15 -8.96
CA SER A 88 -20.16 27.90 -8.29
C SER A 88 -20.03 26.47 -7.75
N LEU A 89 -21.11 25.77 -7.41
CA LEU A 89 -21.10 24.45 -6.78
C LEU A 89 -22.13 23.53 -7.47
N ALA A 90 -21.78 22.27 -7.80
CA ALA A 90 -22.75 21.28 -8.28
C ALA A 90 -23.53 20.64 -7.10
N VAL A 91 -22.80 20.18 -6.08
CA VAL A 91 -23.33 19.65 -4.82
C VAL A 91 -22.67 20.36 -3.64
N GLU A 92 -23.48 20.79 -2.66
CA GLU A 92 -23.01 21.42 -1.42
C GLU A 92 -23.61 20.74 -0.20
N PHE A 93 -22.80 20.08 0.63
CA PHE A 93 -23.18 19.59 1.95
C PHE A 93 -23.02 20.69 2.99
N GLU A 94 -24.13 21.28 3.47
CA GLU A 94 -24.13 22.37 4.44
C GLU A 94 -25.03 22.08 5.65
N GLY A 95 -24.51 22.30 6.88
CA GLY A 95 -25.33 22.38 8.10
C GLY A 95 -25.93 21.06 8.61
N VAL A 96 -25.21 19.93 8.47
CA VAL A 96 -25.70 18.61 8.90
C VAL A 96 -25.39 18.30 10.38
N SER A 97 -26.24 17.51 11.03
CA SER A 97 -25.96 16.86 12.33
C SER A 97 -24.65 16.05 12.31
N THR A 98 -23.88 16.12 13.40
CA THR A 98 -22.63 15.38 13.63
C THR A 98 -22.77 13.85 13.72
N SER A 99 -23.97 13.32 13.45
CA SER A 99 -24.31 11.91 13.59
C SER A 99 -24.77 11.27 12.28
N THR A 100 -24.93 12.07 11.22
CA THR A 100 -25.59 11.66 9.98
C THR A 100 -24.57 11.36 8.89
N HIS A 101 -24.75 10.23 8.19
CA HIS A 101 -23.83 9.73 7.17
C HIS A 101 -24.48 9.83 5.78
N TYR A 102 -23.68 10.17 4.79
CA TYR A 102 -24.06 10.27 3.38
C TYR A 102 -23.11 9.48 2.52
N VAL A 103 -23.65 8.87 1.48
CA VAL A 103 -22.90 8.32 0.36
C VAL A 103 -23.41 9.00 -0.90
N LEU A 104 -22.55 9.81 -1.51
CA LEU A 104 -22.74 10.33 -2.86
C LEU A 104 -22.02 9.38 -3.82
N ARG A 105 -22.75 8.72 -4.72
CA ARG A 105 -22.14 7.76 -5.63
C ARG A 105 -22.64 7.77 -7.06
N ASP A 106 -21.87 7.14 -7.95
CA ASP A 106 -22.28 6.85 -9.34
C ASP A 106 -22.81 8.08 -10.08
N SER A 107 -22.17 9.24 -9.91
CA SER A 107 -22.70 10.54 -10.34
C SER A 107 -21.72 11.35 -11.19
N TYR A 108 -22.25 12.14 -12.13
CA TYR A 108 -21.52 13.15 -12.89
C TYR A 108 -21.87 14.55 -12.37
N LEU A 109 -20.86 15.29 -11.90
CA LEU A 109 -21.04 16.52 -11.14
C LEU A 109 -20.11 17.63 -11.65
N LYS A 110 -20.67 18.66 -12.25
CA LYS A 110 -19.90 19.78 -12.80
C LYS A 110 -20.40 21.13 -12.30
N GLY A 111 -19.51 21.87 -11.64
CA GLY A 111 -19.73 23.24 -11.20
C GLY A 111 -18.61 24.17 -11.65
N SER A 112 -18.86 25.48 -11.68
CA SER A 112 -17.88 26.46 -12.15
C SER A 112 -16.72 26.70 -11.17
N THR A 113 -16.93 26.43 -9.87
CA THR A 113 -15.88 26.49 -8.84
C THR A 113 -15.64 25.12 -8.25
N TYR A 114 -16.60 24.51 -7.56
CA TYR A 114 -16.50 23.13 -7.09
C TYR A 114 -17.54 22.21 -7.72
N GLY A 115 -17.16 20.95 -7.97
CA GLY A 115 -18.13 19.90 -8.24
C GLY A 115 -18.84 19.48 -6.96
N VAL A 116 -18.08 19.22 -5.89
CA VAL A 116 -18.63 18.92 -4.55
C VAL A 116 -17.99 19.82 -3.50
N TYR A 117 -18.81 20.38 -2.60
CA TYR A 117 -18.33 21.16 -1.46
C TYR A 117 -18.95 20.67 -0.15
N ILE A 118 -18.12 20.54 0.88
CA ILE A 118 -18.46 20.04 2.21
C ILE A 118 -18.15 21.17 3.20
N SER A 119 -19.19 21.72 3.84
CA SER A 119 -19.09 22.89 4.70
C SER A 119 -18.61 22.55 6.13
N ASP A 120 -18.27 23.61 6.88
CA ASP A 120 -17.55 23.57 8.15
C ASP A 120 -18.26 22.88 9.33
N SER A 121 -19.43 22.27 9.12
CA SER A 121 -20.35 21.80 10.18
C SER A 121 -20.45 20.28 10.32
N ILE A 122 -19.72 19.51 9.52
CA ILE A 122 -19.91 18.06 9.38
C ILE A 122 -18.81 17.31 10.10
N PHE A 123 -19.10 16.93 11.35
CA PHE A 123 -18.28 15.97 12.08
C PHE A 123 -18.67 14.57 11.61
N GLY A 124 -17.98 14.10 10.59
CA GLY A 124 -18.09 12.74 10.06
C GLY A 124 -19.10 12.54 8.92
N LYS A 125 -18.60 11.81 7.92
CA LYS A 125 -19.34 10.75 7.18
C LYS A 125 -20.01 11.17 5.89
N ALA A 126 -19.29 11.87 5.02
CA ALA A 126 -19.61 11.82 3.60
C ALA A 126 -18.65 10.84 2.92
N SER A 127 -19.19 9.94 2.13
CA SER A 127 -18.44 9.15 1.16
C SER A 127 -18.78 9.65 -0.23
N ILE A 128 -17.77 9.99 -1.02
CA ILE A 128 -17.91 10.33 -2.43
C ILE A 128 -17.28 9.18 -3.19
N ILE A 129 -18.10 8.40 -3.89
CA ILE A 129 -17.70 7.10 -4.45
C ILE A 129 -18.05 7.03 -5.93
N ASN A 130 -17.14 6.59 -6.79
CA ASN A 130 -17.48 6.28 -8.19
C ASN A 130 -18.12 7.46 -8.96
N CYS A 131 -17.68 8.69 -8.68
CA CYS A 131 -18.18 9.90 -9.33
C CYS A 131 -17.19 10.48 -10.33
N THR A 132 -17.71 11.15 -11.37
CA THR A 132 -16.94 12.05 -12.23
C THR A 132 -17.22 13.49 -11.80
N ILE A 133 -16.18 14.20 -11.36
CA ILE A 133 -16.30 15.51 -10.73
C ILE A 133 -15.47 16.53 -11.52
N GLU A 134 -16.15 17.53 -12.07
CA GLU A 134 -15.53 18.62 -12.83
C GLU A 134 -15.72 19.96 -12.12
N GLY A 135 -14.66 20.73 -12.04
CA GLY A 135 -14.71 22.11 -11.56
C GLY A 135 -13.37 22.80 -11.59
N ALA A 136 -13.33 24.08 -11.26
CA ALA A 136 -12.06 24.77 -11.05
C ALA A 136 -11.33 24.26 -9.78
N LEU A 137 -12.07 23.67 -8.83
CA LEU A 137 -11.64 23.09 -7.57
C LEU A 137 -12.55 21.87 -7.33
N SER A 138 -12.20 20.66 -7.78
CA SER A 138 -13.16 19.53 -7.87
C SER A 138 -13.91 19.24 -6.56
N VAL A 139 -13.21 18.90 -5.48
CA VAL A 139 -13.81 18.62 -4.15
C VAL A 139 -13.26 19.56 -3.07
N GLY A 140 -14.12 20.34 -2.41
CA GLY A 140 -13.72 21.24 -1.33
C GLY A 140 -14.26 20.78 0.03
N GLY A 141 -13.39 20.58 1.01
CA GLY A 141 -13.76 20.21 2.38
C GLY A 141 -12.93 20.94 3.43
N PRO A 142 -12.97 22.27 3.53
CA PRO A 142 -12.08 23.04 4.39
C PRO A 142 -12.21 22.71 5.88
N ASN A 143 -13.28 22.03 6.34
CA ASN A 143 -13.30 21.45 7.68
C ASN A 143 -13.97 20.06 7.79
N ALA A 144 -13.83 19.21 6.77
CA ALA A 144 -14.36 17.85 6.84
C ALA A 144 -13.54 16.96 7.80
N ARG A 145 -14.17 15.98 8.45
CA ARG A 145 -13.54 14.90 9.22
C ARG A 145 -14.19 13.59 8.82
N TYR A 146 -13.46 12.46 8.80
CA TYR A 146 -14.00 11.18 8.31
C TYR A 146 -14.62 11.27 6.91
N LEU A 147 -13.98 12.02 6.02
CA LEU A 147 -14.35 12.07 4.61
C LEU A 147 -13.70 10.91 3.88
N LEU A 148 -14.51 10.13 3.16
CA LEU A 148 -14.03 9.14 2.21
C LEU A 148 -14.21 9.68 0.80
N VAL A 149 -13.12 9.81 0.04
CA VAL A 149 -13.15 10.08 -1.40
C VAL A 149 -12.53 8.87 -2.09
N HIS A 150 -13.36 8.04 -2.70
CA HIS A 150 -12.95 6.74 -3.22
C HIS A 150 -13.38 6.50 -4.67
N ASN A 151 -12.47 6.02 -5.51
CA ASN A 151 -12.78 5.61 -6.88
C ASN A 151 -13.44 6.71 -7.73
N ASN A 152 -12.97 7.96 -7.63
CA ASN A 152 -13.53 9.08 -8.40
C ASN A 152 -12.59 9.51 -9.53
N THR A 153 -13.16 10.10 -10.58
CA THR A 153 -12.41 10.85 -11.59
C THR A 153 -12.60 12.35 -11.36
N LEU A 154 -11.53 13.08 -11.04
CA LEU A 154 -11.56 14.51 -10.74
C LEU A 154 -10.80 15.29 -11.82
N THR A 155 -11.50 16.20 -12.51
CA THR A 155 -10.91 16.94 -13.63
C THR A 155 -10.93 18.44 -13.41
N PHE A 156 -9.78 19.09 -13.59
CA PHE A 156 -9.66 20.55 -13.55
C PHE A 156 -10.22 21.20 -14.82
N ASN A 157 -11.22 22.08 -14.68
CA ASN A 157 -11.80 22.83 -15.80
C ASN A 157 -11.43 24.33 -15.71
N GLN A 158 -10.67 24.84 -16.69
CA GLN A 158 -10.10 26.20 -16.72
C GLN A 158 -11.19 27.30 -16.73
N GLY A 159 -11.38 28.01 -15.62
CA GLY A 159 -12.13 29.27 -15.53
C GLY A 159 -11.22 30.50 -15.65
N SER A 160 -11.67 31.54 -16.38
CA SER A 160 -10.87 32.70 -16.85
C SER A 160 -10.27 33.66 -15.81
N SER A 161 -10.17 33.31 -14.53
CA SER A 161 -9.82 34.30 -13.50
C SER A 161 -9.23 33.77 -12.20
N PHE A 162 -8.11 33.03 -12.19
CA PHE A 162 -7.38 32.85 -10.92
C PHE A 162 -5.85 32.96 -11.05
N ARG A 163 -5.30 33.87 -10.24
CA ARG A 163 -3.88 34.16 -10.00
C ARG A 163 -3.73 34.54 -8.53
N LYS A 164 -2.78 33.93 -7.80
CA LYS A 164 -1.81 34.56 -6.86
C LYS A 164 -1.09 33.50 -6.04
N GLY A 165 0.24 33.62 -5.99
CA GLY A 165 1.14 32.67 -5.35
C GLY A 165 1.13 32.71 -3.83
N ILE A 166 1.69 31.65 -3.26
CA ILE A 166 2.01 31.48 -1.85
C ILE A 166 3.09 32.52 -1.46
N THR A 167 2.97 33.12 -0.27
CA THR A 167 4.01 34.00 0.29
C THR A 167 4.41 33.45 1.65
N PHE A 168 5.68 33.08 1.81
CA PHE A 168 6.27 32.72 3.08
C PHE A 168 6.66 33.99 3.84
N THR A 169 6.09 34.22 5.02
CA THR A 169 6.61 35.21 5.98
C THR A 169 6.45 34.68 7.40
N GLU A 170 7.56 34.62 8.15
CA GLU A 170 7.57 34.46 9.61
C GLU A 170 6.80 33.23 10.13
N ASN A 171 7.12 32.04 9.61
CA ASN A 171 6.53 30.76 10.05
C ASN A 171 5.01 30.62 9.82
N ILE A 172 4.43 31.42 8.91
CA ILE A 172 3.00 31.34 8.55
C ILE A 172 2.87 31.35 7.02
N ILE A 173 2.17 30.34 6.48
CA ILE A 173 1.73 30.34 5.08
C ILE A 173 0.51 31.25 4.98
N ILE A 174 0.70 32.48 4.49
CA ILE A 174 -0.40 33.41 4.25
C ILE A 174 -0.85 33.26 2.79
N SER A 175 -1.84 32.40 2.55
CA SER A 175 -2.58 32.43 1.28
C SER A 175 -3.30 33.78 1.16
N LYS A 176 -2.88 34.62 0.20
CA LYS A 176 -3.47 35.95 -0.05
C LYS A 176 -4.75 35.92 -0.88
N SER A 177 -5.30 34.74 -1.15
CA SER A 177 -6.58 34.53 -1.81
C SER A 177 -7.35 33.49 -1.01
N PRO A 178 -8.67 33.65 -0.75
CA PRO A 178 -9.48 32.53 -0.28
C PRO A 178 -9.61 31.39 -1.32
N TYR A 179 -9.05 31.57 -2.53
CA TYR A 179 -9.11 30.66 -3.68
C TYR A 179 -7.69 30.38 -4.22
N SER A 180 -6.90 29.59 -3.51
CA SER A 180 -5.65 29.00 -4.02
C SER A 180 -5.95 27.75 -4.86
N VAL A 181 -5.07 27.41 -5.80
CA VAL A 181 -5.30 26.57 -6.99
C VAL A 181 -5.28 25.09 -6.61
N HIS A 182 -6.40 24.57 -6.10
CA HIS A 182 -6.42 23.21 -5.55
C HIS A 182 -7.49 22.32 -6.16
N LEU A 183 -7.09 21.18 -6.72
CA LEU A 183 -7.97 20.09 -7.16
C LEU A 183 -8.84 19.55 -6.02
N GLY A 184 -8.32 19.62 -4.78
CA GLY A 184 -9.10 19.47 -3.57
C GLY A 184 -8.48 20.18 -2.38
N ARG A 185 -9.32 20.52 -1.39
CA ARG A 185 -8.87 21.11 -0.12
C ARG A 185 -9.39 20.26 1.02
N PHE A 186 -8.50 19.47 1.63
CA PHE A 186 -8.82 18.61 2.76
C PHE A 186 -8.08 19.14 3.99
N ARG A 187 -8.75 19.14 5.13
CA ARG A 187 -8.21 19.64 6.41
C ARG A 187 -8.76 18.81 7.55
N ASN A 188 -8.09 18.81 8.70
CA ASN A 188 -8.47 18.12 9.94
C ASN A 188 -8.18 16.61 9.94
N GLU A 189 -9.02 15.83 10.60
CA GLU A 189 -8.65 14.53 11.16
C GLU A 189 -9.39 13.39 10.46
N ASP A 190 -8.72 12.25 10.32
CA ASP A 190 -9.30 10.95 9.99
C ASP A 190 -9.91 10.86 8.58
N ASN A 191 -9.30 11.47 7.55
CA ASN A 191 -9.81 11.41 6.16
C ASN A 191 -9.14 10.28 5.35
N ILE A 192 -9.86 9.72 4.38
CA ILE A 192 -9.36 8.69 3.46
C ILE A 192 -9.59 9.16 2.03
N ILE A 193 -8.52 9.30 1.25
CA ILE A 193 -8.56 9.68 -0.17
C ILE A 193 -7.89 8.55 -0.95
N LYS A 194 -8.69 7.78 -1.69
CA LYS A 194 -8.17 6.57 -2.32
C LYS A 194 -8.71 6.18 -3.67
N ASP A 195 -7.89 5.45 -4.44
CA ASP A 195 -8.28 4.89 -5.74
C ASP A 195 -8.82 5.94 -6.73
N ASN A 196 -8.44 7.22 -6.56
CA ASN A 196 -8.96 8.29 -7.41
C ASN A 196 -8.00 8.60 -8.57
N VAL A 197 -8.56 9.09 -9.67
CA VAL A 197 -7.80 9.61 -10.82
C VAL A 197 -7.99 11.12 -10.92
N PHE A 198 -6.89 11.86 -10.87
CA PHE A 198 -6.87 13.32 -10.96
C PHE A 198 -6.25 13.79 -12.27
N TYR A 199 -6.94 14.66 -13.00
CA TYR A 199 -6.41 15.35 -14.18
C TYR A 199 -6.18 16.83 -13.85
N GLY A 200 -4.94 17.16 -13.46
CA GLY A 200 -4.61 18.44 -12.84
C GLY A 200 -4.34 19.60 -13.78
N ASN A 201 -3.92 19.33 -15.02
CA ASN A 201 -3.47 20.37 -15.96
C ASN A 201 -2.46 21.33 -15.32
N ASN A 202 -1.47 20.78 -14.62
CA ASN A 202 -0.59 21.48 -13.69
C ASN A 202 -1.42 22.12 -12.57
N SER A 203 -1.98 21.34 -11.66
CA SER A 203 -2.62 21.84 -10.41
C SER A 203 -2.22 20.96 -9.22
N GLU A 204 -2.33 21.46 -8.00
CA GLU A 204 -2.01 20.69 -6.79
C GLU A 204 -3.28 20.20 -6.08
N ILE A 205 -3.17 19.14 -5.28
CA ILE A 205 -4.15 18.77 -4.26
C ILE A 205 -3.63 19.32 -2.94
N LEU A 206 -4.39 20.20 -2.30
CA LEU A 206 -3.99 20.81 -1.03
C LEU A 206 -4.54 20.01 0.15
N LEU A 207 -3.62 19.53 0.96
CA LEU A 207 -3.84 18.77 2.17
C LEU A 207 -3.33 19.61 3.34
N ASN A 208 -4.18 20.51 3.83
CA ASN A 208 -3.76 21.55 4.76
C ASN A 208 -4.23 21.24 6.18
N ASN A 209 -3.34 21.21 7.17
CA ASN A 209 -3.69 20.84 8.54
C ASN A 209 -4.34 19.45 8.64
N ILE A 210 -3.92 18.49 7.81
CA ILE A 210 -4.42 17.11 7.86
C ILE A 210 -3.72 16.33 8.98
N VAL A 211 -4.49 15.49 9.67
CA VAL A 211 -4.03 14.66 10.78
C VAL A 211 -4.69 13.27 10.67
N ASN A 212 -4.00 12.20 11.07
CA ASN A 212 -4.53 10.84 11.09
C ASN A 212 -5.21 10.45 9.75
N SER A 213 -4.72 10.94 8.62
CA SER A 213 -5.38 10.77 7.33
C SER A 213 -4.56 9.88 6.40
N THR A 214 -5.26 9.12 5.56
CA THR A 214 -4.69 8.17 4.61
C THR A 214 -4.95 8.65 3.19
N ILE A 215 -3.89 8.64 2.37
CA ILE A 215 -3.95 8.97 0.95
C ILE A 215 -3.32 7.80 0.20
N GLU A 216 -4.13 6.88 -0.34
CA GLU A 216 -3.65 5.62 -0.90
C GLU A 216 -4.07 5.43 -2.37
N ASN A 217 -3.21 4.84 -3.21
CA ASN A 217 -3.58 4.32 -4.53
C ASN A 217 -4.23 5.32 -5.50
N ASN A 218 -3.86 6.60 -5.42
CA ASN A 218 -4.37 7.61 -6.35
C ASN A 218 -3.44 7.80 -7.55
N VAL A 219 -4.01 8.09 -8.72
CA VAL A 219 -3.28 8.42 -9.95
C VAL A 219 -3.44 9.90 -10.27
N LEU A 220 -2.35 10.64 -10.36
CA LEU A 220 -2.31 12.08 -10.57
C LEU A 220 -1.61 12.40 -11.89
N HIS A 221 -2.39 12.83 -12.89
CA HIS A 221 -1.86 13.26 -14.18
C HIS A 221 -1.61 14.77 -14.21
N ASN A 222 -0.37 15.17 -14.44
CA ASN A 222 0.10 16.55 -14.40
C ASN A 222 -0.36 17.31 -13.15
N ALA A 223 -0.14 16.69 -11.98
CA ALA A 223 -0.54 17.21 -10.68
C ALA A 223 0.48 16.87 -9.59
N GLY A 224 0.19 17.20 -8.34
CA GLY A 224 0.98 16.81 -7.17
C GLY A 224 0.27 17.16 -5.87
N PHE A 225 0.87 16.80 -4.74
CA PHE A 225 0.33 17.07 -3.41
C PHE A 225 1.09 18.19 -2.68
N ASP A 226 0.36 19.09 -2.03
CA ASP A 226 0.88 20.08 -1.09
C ASP A 226 0.31 19.80 0.32
N PHE A 227 1.18 19.30 1.19
CA PHE A 227 0.92 19.06 2.60
C PHE A 227 1.46 20.24 3.41
N SER A 228 0.57 21.18 3.74
CA SER A 228 0.95 22.39 4.47
C SER A 228 0.22 22.51 5.80
N ASN A 229 0.97 22.42 6.89
CA ASN A 229 0.42 22.66 8.23
C ASN A 229 0.76 24.08 8.71
N ASN A 230 -0.28 24.88 8.96
CA ASN A 230 -0.16 26.27 9.39
C ASN A 230 0.17 26.43 10.88
N ASP A 231 -0.17 25.42 11.68
CA ASP A 231 0.12 25.36 13.12
C ASP A 231 1.00 24.12 13.35
N VAL A 232 2.08 24.26 14.12
CA VAL A 232 2.88 23.13 14.61
C VAL A 232 1.97 22.33 15.55
N LYS A 233 1.29 21.31 15.03
CA LYS A 233 0.58 20.33 15.86
C LYS A 233 1.63 19.39 16.44
N GLU A 234 1.45 18.94 17.68
CA GLU A 234 2.37 18.00 18.35
C GLU A 234 2.49 16.66 17.59
N THR A 235 1.52 16.31 16.73
CA THR A 235 1.51 15.13 15.86
C THR A 235 0.63 15.38 14.63
N THR A 236 1.01 14.84 13.47
CA THR A 236 0.16 14.80 12.27
C THR A 236 -0.25 13.39 11.86
N ASN A 237 0.60 12.36 11.94
CA ASN A 237 0.20 10.94 11.77
C ASN A 237 -0.50 10.64 10.44
N ASN A 238 0.02 11.13 9.31
CA ASN A 238 -0.58 10.83 8.00
C ASN A 238 0.20 9.74 7.28
N THR A 239 -0.51 8.90 6.54
CA THR A 239 0.07 7.86 5.69
C THR A 239 -0.26 8.15 4.23
N MET A 240 0.74 8.13 3.37
CA MET A 240 0.62 8.25 1.93
C MET A 240 1.25 7.03 1.30
N GLU A 241 0.51 6.31 0.47
CA GLU A 241 0.91 4.97 0.02
C GLU A 241 0.45 4.70 -1.41
N GLY A 242 1.26 4.07 -2.26
CA GLY A 242 0.78 3.55 -3.54
C GLY A 242 0.34 4.60 -4.58
N ASN A 243 0.69 5.89 -4.43
CA ASN A 243 0.19 6.91 -5.36
C ASN A 243 1.14 7.12 -6.55
N THR A 244 0.61 7.11 -7.76
CA THR A 244 1.33 7.40 -9.01
C THR A 244 1.13 8.86 -9.42
N ILE A 245 2.21 9.62 -9.64
CA ILE A 245 2.17 11.04 -10.01
C ILE A 245 3.05 11.29 -11.24
N ASP A 246 2.46 11.82 -12.32
CA ASP A 246 3.19 12.18 -13.54
C ASP A 246 3.15 13.67 -13.87
N GLY A 247 4.12 14.10 -14.67
CA GLY A 247 3.99 15.26 -15.54
C GLY A 247 3.92 16.62 -14.83
N LYS A 248 4.84 16.93 -13.92
CA LYS A 248 4.86 18.24 -13.22
C LYS A 248 5.92 19.22 -13.77
N PRO A 249 5.63 19.99 -14.84
CA PRO A 249 6.33 21.24 -15.17
C PRO A 249 5.46 22.45 -14.77
N TYR A 250 5.61 23.02 -13.57
CA TYR A 250 4.68 24.08 -13.14
C TYR A 250 5.02 25.48 -13.68
N GLY A 251 3.99 26.18 -14.16
CA GLY A 251 4.04 27.58 -14.59
C GLY A 251 3.43 28.56 -13.58
N PHE A 252 4.24 29.54 -13.17
CA PHE A 252 3.89 30.87 -12.65
C PHE A 252 3.24 30.99 -11.26
N PHE A 253 4.05 30.93 -10.20
CA PHE A 253 3.76 31.71 -8.99
C PHE A 253 4.25 33.15 -9.19
N TYR A 254 3.48 34.15 -8.76
CA TYR A 254 3.96 35.53 -8.64
C TYR A 254 4.17 35.86 -7.17
N ASN A 255 5.39 36.26 -6.78
CA ASN A 255 5.65 36.76 -5.44
C ASN A 255 4.95 38.13 -5.21
N LYS A 256 5.03 38.65 -3.99
CA LYS A 256 4.41 39.92 -3.54
C LYS A 256 4.82 41.15 -4.39
N THR A 257 5.90 41.06 -5.15
CA THR A 257 6.43 42.09 -6.07
C THR A 257 6.07 41.86 -7.54
N GLY A 258 5.43 40.75 -7.89
CA GLY A 258 5.05 40.43 -9.26
C GLY A 258 6.20 39.84 -10.09
N GLU A 259 7.19 39.22 -9.45
CA GLU A 259 8.20 38.42 -10.12
C GLU A 259 7.71 36.97 -10.26
N ILE A 260 8.02 36.38 -11.41
CA ILE A 260 7.76 34.97 -11.71
C ILE A 260 8.68 34.14 -10.82
N ILE A 261 8.13 33.31 -9.94
CA ILE A 261 8.88 32.26 -9.25
C ILE A 261 8.95 31.07 -10.21
N ASP A 262 10.16 30.56 -10.35
CA ASP A 262 10.46 29.37 -11.14
C ASP A 262 9.75 28.14 -10.56
N GLY A 263 9.04 27.39 -11.40
CA GLY A 263 8.33 26.17 -10.98
C GLY A 263 9.26 25.00 -10.69
N ASP A 264 10.54 25.13 -11.07
CA ASP A 264 11.60 24.14 -10.85
C ASP A 264 11.99 23.96 -9.38
N ILE A 265 11.42 24.74 -8.45
CA ILE A 265 11.80 24.71 -7.02
C ILE A 265 10.87 23.89 -6.12
N TYR A 266 9.78 23.31 -6.65
CA TYR A 266 8.77 22.60 -5.83
C TYR A 266 8.58 21.12 -6.21
N GLY A 267 8.55 20.24 -5.21
CA GLY A 267 8.41 18.78 -5.31
C GLY A 267 7.02 18.30 -5.72
N GLN A 268 6.89 17.15 -6.39
CA GLN A 268 5.59 16.51 -6.68
C GLN A 268 4.82 16.18 -5.41
N ILE A 269 5.53 15.76 -4.36
CA ILE A 269 5.04 15.72 -3.00
C ILE A 269 5.81 16.79 -2.20
N TYR A 270 5.09 17.71 -1.57
CA TYR A 270 5.66 18.75 -0.73
C TYR A 270 5.09 18.65 0.68
N LEU A 271 5.93 18.29 1.65
CA LEU A 271 5.62 18.27 3.07
C LEU A 271 6.21 19.48 3.76
N PHE A 272 5.36 20.21 4.48
CA PHE A 272 5.76 21.34 5.27
C PHE A 272 5.12 21.31 6.65
N ASN A 273 5.97 21.35 7.68
CA ASN A 273 5.56 21.42 9.07
C ASN A 273 4.73 20.20 9.52
N SER A 274 5.13 19.01 9.06
CA SER A 274 4.48 17.72 9.38
C SER A 274 5.26 16.98 10.47
N VAL A 275 4.56 16.16 11.26
CA VAL A 275 5.13 15.36 12.35
C VAL A 275 4.59 13.94 12.31
N ASN A 276 5.47 12.93 12.40
CA ASN A 276 5.10 11.51 12.39
C ASN A 276 4.29 11.17 11.14
N SER A 277 4.90 11.13 9.95
CA SER A 277 4.16 10.84 8.71
C SER A 277 4.98 10.04 7.72
N GLU A 278 4.30 9.21 6.94
CA GLU A 278 4.92 8.19 6.10
C GLU A 278 4.56 8.43 4.63
N ILE A 279 5.55 8.33 3.74
CA ILE A 279 5.45 8.38 2.27
C ILE A 279 5.98 7.05 1.75
N LYS A 280 5.10 6.19 1.22
CA LYS A 280 5.38 4.80 0.87
C LYS A 280 4.94 4.43 -0.54
N ASP A 281 5.68 3.55 -1.21
CA ASP A 281 5.24 2.84 -2.43
C ASP A 281 4.76 3.79 -3.55
N HIS A 282 5.44 4.93 -3.71
CA HIS A 282 5.04 5.96 -4.66
C HIS A 282 5.83 5.87 -5.96
N THR A 283 5.17 6.07 -7.10
CA THR A 283 5.85 6.25 -8.40
C THR A 283 5.71 7.69 -8.88
N LEU A 284 6.82 8.42 -8.93
CA LEU A 284 6.89 9.85 -9.23
C LEU A 284 7.70 10.10 -10.51
N SER A 285 7.09 10.65 -11.56
CA SER A 285 7.77 10.84 -12.85
C SER A 285 7.63 12.24 -13.47
N GLY A 286 8.67 12.69 -14.15
CA GLY A 286 8.67 13.96 -14.91
C GLY A 286 8.66 15.19 -14.00
N SER A 287 9.39 15.13 -12.89
CA SER A 287 9.40 16.13 -11.83
C SER A 287 10.64 17.04 -11.87
N GLY A 288 10.50 18.27 -11.37
CA GLY A 288 11.65 19.12 -11.03
C GLY A 288 12.32 18.67 -9.73
N TYR A 289 11.50 18.42 -8.70
CA TYR A 289 11.85 17.67 -7.50
C TYR A 289 10.78 16.58 -7.33
N GLY A 290 11.16 15.38 -6.92
CA GLY A 290 10.20 14.34 -6.57
C GLY A 290 9.52 14.65 -5.24
N ILE A 291 10.30 14.66 -4.15
CA ILE A 291 9.81 14.90 -2.79
C ILE A 291 10.54 16.09 -2.16
N GLN A 292 9.80 16.88 -1.38
CA GLN A 292 10.34 17.93 -0.55
C GLN A 292 9.81 17.86 0.88
N ILE A 293 10.70 17.88 1.87
CA ILE A 293 10.38 17.74 3.30
C ILE A 293 11.00 18.92 4.05
N HIS A 294 10.20 19.90 4.41
CA HIS A 294 10.68 21.15 5.01
C HIS A 294 10.04 21.39 6.39
N LYS A 295 10.86 21.60 7.41
CA LYS A 295 10.40 21.83 8.80
C LYS A 295 9.58 20.68 9.38
N CYS A 296 9.92 19.45 9.03
CA CYS A 296 9.21 18.28 9.51
C CYS A 296 9.98 17.56 10.62
N THR A 297 9.28 16.72 11.35
CA THR A 297 9.87 15.82 12.35
C THR A 297 9.32 14.42 12.19
N ASP A 298 10.11 13.38 12.38
CA ASP A 298 9.63 11.99 12.41
C ASP A 298 8.93 11.63 11.09
N ILE A 299 9.69 11.67 9.98
CA ILE A 299 9.17 11.38 8.64
C ILE A 299 9.87 10.16 8.07
N VAL A 300 9.10 9.24 7.51
CA VAL A 300 9.60 8.07 6.78
C VAL A 300 9.28 8.23 5.30
N VAL A 301 10.29 8.02 4.45
CA VAL A 301 10.14 7.86 2.99
C VAL A 301 10.70 6.49 2.63
N ASP A 302 9.82 5.58 2.25
CA ASP A 302 10.13 4.16 2.08
C ASP A 302 9.62 3.68 0.72
N SER A 303 10.44 2.94 -0.02
CA SER A 303 10.04 2.25 -1.25
C SER A 303 9.42 3.18 -2.32
N VAL A 304 9.96 4.40 -2.46
CA VAL A 304 9.54 5.37 -3.48
C VAL A 304 10.42 5.32 -4.72
N GLU A 305 9.79 5.28 -5.89
CA GLU A 305 10.43 5.46 -7.19
C GLU A 305 10.30 6.90 -7.69
N ILE A 306 11.43 7.55 -8.01
CA ILE A 306 11.45 8.91 -8.56
C ILE A 306 12.28 8.96 -9.83
N THR A 307 11.64 9.34 -10.95
CA THR A 307 12.32 9.69 -12.20
C THR A 307 12.13 11.17 -12.53
N GLY A 308 13.18 11.97 -12.41
CA GLY A 308 13.07 13.42 -12.58
C GLY A 308 14.40 14.15 -12.66
N LYS A 309 14.38 15.48 -12.48
CA LYS A 309 15.62 16.26 -12.37
C LYS A 309 16.31 16.00 -11.03
N ASN A 310 15.60 16.27 -9.93
CA ASN A 310 16.10 16.05 -8.58
C ASN A 310 15.22 15.02 -7.85
N GLY A 311 15.80 14.23 -6.95
CA GLY A 311 15.09 13.23 -6.14
C GLY A 311 14.37 13.86 -4.95
N ILE A 312 15.04 13.87 -3.80
CA ILE A 312 14.49 14.26 -2.49
C ILE A 312 15.24 15.47 -1.94
N ASP A 313 14.51 16.48 -1.46
CA ASP A 313 15.09 17.69 -0.85
C ASP A 313 14.55 17.93 0.56
N ILE A 314 15.44 17.91 1.54
CA ILE A 314 15.12 17.97 2.97
C ILE A 314 15.74 19.22 3.57
N LYS A 315 14.93 20.04 4.25
CA LYS A 315 15.39 21.29 4.86
C LYS A 315 14.83 21.51 6.26
N GLU A 316 15.67 22.01 7.17
CA GLU A 316 15.25 22.45 8.51
C GLU A 316 14.42 21.38 9.26
N SER A 317 14.73 20.09 9.08
CA SER A 317 13.94 18.94 9.57
C SER A 317 14.74 18.04 10.50
N VAL A 318 14.06 17.23 11.30
CA VAL A 318 14.68 16.38 12.33
C VAL A 318 14.07 14.98 12.33
N ASP A 319 14.80 13.93 12.70
CA ASP A 319 14.31 12.55 12.81
C ASP A 319 13.70 12.07 11.48
N ILE A 320 14.53 11.89 10.45
CA ILE A 320 14.07 11.53 9.10
C ILE A 320 14.68 10.19 8.67
N LEU A 321 13.85 9.26 8.21
CA LEU A 321 14.28 7.99 7.62
C LEU A 321 13.96 7.97 6.13
N ILE A 322 14.97 7.74 5.30
CA ILE A 322 14.84 7.56 3.85
C ILE A 322 15.38 6.17 3.51
N GLU A 323 14.48 5.25 3.14
CA GLU A 323 14.86 3.86 2.90
C GLU A 323 14.27 3.22 1.64
N LYS A 324 15.02 2.28 1.03
CA LYS A 324 14.52 1.45 -0.09
C LYS A 324 14.04 2.23 -1.32
N ASN A 325 14.46 3.48 -1.48
CA ASN A 325 13.99 4.33 -2.57
C ASN A 325 14.84 4.15 -3.82
N VAL A 326 14.21 4.18 -5.01
CA VAL A 326 14.87 4.13 -6.32
C VAL A 326 14.75 5.49 -7.01
N LEU A 327 15.86 6.21 -7.12
CA LEU A 327 15.92 7.57 -7.63
C LEU A 327 16.76 7.61 -8.91
N VAL A 328 16.20 8.15 -9.99
CA VAL A 328 16.88 8.33 -11.28
C VAL A 328 16.73 9.77 -11.74
N GLY A 329 17.86 10.44 -12.01
CA GLY A 329 17.83 11.83 -12.46
C GLY A 329 19.15 12.39 -12.94
N TYR A 330 19.29 13.71 -12.92
CA TYR A 330 20.45 14.43 -13.48
C TYR A 330 20.80 15.74 -12.73
N GLY A 331 20.11 16.02 -11.63
CA GLY A 331 20.35 17.14 -10.71
C GLY A 331 20.94 16.62 -9.39
N ASN A 332 20.32 16.95 -8.27
CA ASN A 332 20.69 16.38 -6.97
C ASN A 332 19.79 15.17 -6.64
N GLY A 333 20.38 14.05 -6.22
CA GLY A 333 19.67 12.84 -5.78
C GLY A 333 18.95 13.09 -4.46
N ILE A 334 19.71 13.14 -3.36
CA ILE A 334 19.22 13.52 -2.03
C ILE A 334 19.97 14.78 -1.58
N ASN A 335 19.23 15.84 -1.27
CA ASN A 335 19.78 17.11 -0.80
C ASN A 335 19.35 17.41 0.64
N LEU A 336 20.32 17.62 1.54
CA LEU A 336 20.12 17.85 2.96
C LEU A 336 20.63 19.25 3.36
N ASN A 337 19.79 20.05 4.01
CA ASN A 337 20.17 21.39 4.46
C ASN A 337 19.61 21.71 5.84
N LEU A 338 20.47 21.96 6.84
CA LEU A 338 20.04 22.23 8.21
C LEU A 338 19.17 21.08 8.77
N VAL A 339 19.63 19.84 8.62
CA VAL A 339 18.92 18.62 9.04
C VAL A 339 19.62 18.03 10.26
N ASN A 340 18.88 17.36 11.14
CA ASN A 340 19.46 16.65 12.29
C ASN A 340 18.82 15.28 12.45
N ASP A 341 19.57 14.26 12.84
CA ASP A 341 19.05 12.90 13.05
C ASP A 341 18.39 12.35 11.79
N ILE A 342 19.22 11.91 10.84
CA ILE A 342 18.79 11.43 9.53
C ILE A 342 19.48 10.12 9.14
N ASP A 343 18.65 9.15 8.76
CA ASP A 343 19.04 7.82 8.31
C ASP A 343 18.74 7.67 6.82
N LEU A 344 19.78 7.40 6.03
CA LEU A 344 19.70 7.07 4.62
C LEU A 344 20.13 5.61 4.45
N GLN A 345 19.18 4.69 4.21
CA GLN A 345 19.49 3.27 4.12
C GLN A 345 18.90 2.55 2.91
N ASN A 346 19.64 1.63 2.28
CA ASN A 346 19.10 0.78 1.20
C ASN A 346 18.54 1.56 -0.01
N ASN A 347 19.03 2.78 -0.29
CA ASN A 347 18.52 3.56 -1.43
C ASN A 347 19.39 3.34 -2.68
N HIS A 348 18.76 3.30 -3.84
CA HIS A 348 19.41 3.23 -5.15
C HIS A 348 19.28 4.58 -5.88
N LEU A 349 20.40 5.25 -6.17
CA LEU A 349 20.45 6.58 -6.79
C LEU A 349 21.30 6.51 -8.07
N THR A 350 20.75 6.89 -9.23
CA THR A 350 21.46 6.76 -10.51
C THR A 350 21.40 8.02 -11.38
N GLY A 351 22.56 8.45 -11.88
CA GLY A 351 22.72 9.48 -12.93
C GLY A 351 22.75 10.93 -12.45
N PHE A 352 22.69 11.18 -11.14
CA PHE A 352 22.66 12.54 -10.59
C PHE A 352 24.01 13.28 -10.72
N ALA A 353 23.99 14.61 -10.73
CA ALA A 353 25.21 15.39 -10.58
C ALA A 353 25.82 15.19 -9.19
N TYR A 354 24.97 15.31 -8.16
CA TYR A 354 25.31 14.98 -6.78
C TYR A 354 24.40 13.85 -6.31
N GLY A 355 24.97 12.71 -5.90
CA GLY A 355 24.20 11.62 -5.32
C GLY A 355 23.55 12.04 -4.01
N ILE A 356 24.38 12.35 -3.01
CA ILE A 356 23.99 12.92 -1.72
C ILE A 356 24.74 14.25 -1.53
N ASP A 357 24.01 15.35 -1.36
CA ASP A 357 24.54 16.70 -1.09
C ASP A 357 24.06 17.17 0.28
N SER A 358 24.98 17.48 1.19
CA SER A 358 24.67 17.78 2.60
C SER A 358 25.36 19.04 3.09
N PHE A 359 24.58 19.93 3.71
CA PHE A 359 25.08 21.17 4.33
C PHE A 359 24.47 21.40 5.71
N LEU A 360 25.34 21.58 6.73
CA LEU A 360 24.94 21.79 8.13
C LEU A 360 24.02 20.68 8.65
N VAL A 361 24.49 19.43 8.58
CA VAL A 361 23.78 18.24 9.08
C VAL A 361 24.46 17.72 10.35
N ASP A 362 23.70 17.32 11.36
CA ASP A 362 24.22 16.68 12.59
C ASP A 362 23.50 15.33 12.80
N GLU A 363 24.22 14.29 13.24
CA GLU A 363 23.70 12.92 13.34
C GLU A 363 23.20 12.39 11.97
N LEU A 364 24.15 12.05 11.08
CA LEU A 364 23.89 11.58 9.71
C LEU A 364 24.39 10.14 9.54
N TYR A 365 23.47 9.22 9.26
CA TYR A 365 23.76 7.82 8.99
C TYR A 365 23.50 7.52 7.51
N ILE A 366 24.52 7.04 6.79
CA ILE A 366 24.45 6.65 5.39
C ILE A 366 24.88 5.18 5.29
N ASN A 367 23.92 4.28 5.11
CA ASN A 367 24.16 2.85 5.16
C ASN A 367 23.61 2.09 3.95
N ASN A 368 24.37 1.17 3.38
CA ASN A 368 23.87 0.26 2.36
C ASN A 368 23.18 0.94 1.15
N ASN A 369 23.66 2.11 0.72
CA ASN A 369 23.10 2.80 -0.46
C ASN A 369 23.95 2.51 -1.70
N THR A 370 23.29 2.37 -2.84
CA THR A 370 23.90 2.19 -4.16
C THR A 370 23.76 3.50 -4.95
N ILE A 371 24.85 4.25 -5.08
CA ILE A 371 24.89 5.60 -5.65
C ILE A 371 25.75 5.60 -6.91
N LEU A 372 25.12 5.56 -8.07
CA LEU A 372 25.74 5.21 -9.33
C LEU A 372 25.74 6.35 -10.36
N GLU A 373 26.74 6.28 -11.24
CA GLU A 373 26.83 7.10 -12.45
C GLU A 373 26.76 8.61 -12.18
N ASN A 374 27.31 9.07 -11.05
CA ASN A 374 27.22 10.48 -10.69
C ASN A 374 28.13 11.34 -11.59
N GLU A 375 27.65 12.51 -12.03
CA GLU A 375 28.42 13.39 -12.93
C GLU A 375 29.50 14.21 -12.18
N ASP A 376 29.22 14.67 -10.96
CA ASP A 376 30.14 15.46 -10.13
C ASP A 376 30.62 14.66 -8.89
N ASN A 377 29.82 14.59 -7.82
CA ASN A 377 30.19 13.90 -6.58
C ASN A 377 29.17 12.82 -6.21
N GLY A 378 29.63 11.70 -5.68
CA GLY A 378 28.75 10.68 -5.12
C GLY A 378 28.13 11.15 -3.80
N ILE A 379 28.97 11.45 -2.81
CA ILE A 379 28.59 11.97 -1.49
C ILE A 379 29.38 13.25 -1.22
N TYR A 380 28.69 14.34 -0.94
CA TYR A 380 29.25 15.65 -0.63
C TYR A 380 28.73 16.16 0.72
N LEU A 381 29.65 16.42 1.66
CA LEU A 381 29.33 16.85 3.03
C LEU A 381 30.04 18.19 3.33
N ASP A 382 29.31 19.19 3.79
CA ASP A 382 29.85 20.51 4.14
C ASP A 382 29.33 20.99 5.50
N ASP A 383 30.25 21.26 6.42
CA ASP A 383 30.00 21.62 7.81
C ASP A 383 29.01 20.65 8.52
N CYS A 384 29.24 19.33 8.38
CA CYS A 384 28.40 18.28 8.98
C CYS A 384 29.09 17.56 10.16
N ASP A 385 28.35 17.19 11.20
CA ASP A 385 28.87 16.59 12.43
C ASP A 385 28.22 15.22 12.73
N ASN A 386 28.93 14.35 13.47
CA ASN A 386 28.45 13.03 13.90
C ASN A 386 27.94 12.17 12.73
N ILE A 387 28.87 11.74 11.87
CA ILE A 387 28.56 11.09 10.60
C ILE A 387 29.02 9.63 10.62
N GLU A 388 28.17 8.71 10.18
CA GLU A 388 28.50 7.30 9.98
C GLU A 388 28.17 6.88 8.54
N ILE A 389 29.19 6.39 7.81
CA ILE A 389 29.08 5.98 6.40
C ILE A 389 29.66 4.57 6.24
N TRP A 390 28.82 3.61 5.87
CA TRP A 390 29.20 2.20 5.81
C TRP A 390 28.34 1.39 4.85
N PHE A 391 28.96 0.40 4.19
CA PHE A 391 28.30 -0.48 3.20
C PHE A 391 27.75 0.23 1.95
N ASN A 392 28.22 1.42 1.59
CA ASN A 392 27.73 2.11 0.40
C ASN A 392 28.59 1.78 -0.83
N ILE A 393 27.92 1.65 -1.98
CA ILE A 393 28.55 1.55 -3.30
C ILE A 393 28.41 2.89 -3.99
N VAL A 394 29.52 3.52 -4.35
CA VAL A 394 29.51 4.88 -4.91
C VAL A 394 30.35 4.92 -6.18
N THR A 395 29.73 5.23 -7.31
CA THR A 395 30.41 5.40 -8.58
C THR A 395 30.21 6.81 -9.14
N ILE A 396 31.28 7.38 -9.68
CA ILE A 396 31.23 8.61 -10.49
C ILE A 396 31.58 8.26 -11.94
N ASN A 397 30.84 8.83 -12.89
CA ASN A 397 31.04 8.61 -14.32
C ASN A 397 31.35 9.93 -15.02
N VAL A 398 32.64 10.26 -15.14
CA VAL A 398 33.03 11.56 -15.70
C VAL A 398 33.30 11.43 -17.20
N GLU A 399 32.37 11.89 -18.05
CA GLU A 399 32.54 11.93 -19.53
C GLU A 399 33.78 12.72 -19.97
N VAL A 400 34.24 13.67 -19.14
CA VAL A 400 35.47 14.43 -19.30
C VAL A 400 36.29 14.24 -18.03
N PRO A 401 37.54 13.73 -18.06
CA PRO A 401 38.35 13.57 -16.84
C PRO A 401 38.33 14.84 -15.99
N GLY A 402 37.61 14.79 -14.87
CA GLY A 402 37.38 15.88 -13.92
C GLY A 402 38.11 15.64 -12.61
N SER A 403 38.10 16.64 -11.73
CA SER A 403 38.71 16.61 -10.39
C SER A 403 37.83 15.94 -9.34
N GLU A 404 36.54 15.78 -9.58
CA GLU A 404 35.61 15.53 -8.49
C GLU A 404 35.71 14.09 -7.95
N PRO A 405 35.80 13.90 -6.62
CA PRO A 405 35.89 12.58 -5.99
C PRO A 405 34.51 12.00 -5.64
N ALA A 406 34.45 10.67 -5.47
CA ALA A 406 33.24 9.97 -5.05
C ALA A 406 32.76 10.40 -3.65
N LEU A 407 33.68 10.78 -2.74
CA LEU A 407 33.36 11.32 -1.42
C LEU A 407 34.10 12.64 -1.15
N VAL A 408 33.37 13.68 -0.80
CA VAL A 408 33.89 14.97 -0.30
C VAL A 408 33.33 15.24 1.08
N PHE A 409 34.18 15.69 2.00
CA PHE A 409 33.71 16.18 3.30
C PHE A 409 34.58 17.34 3.82
N TRP A 410 33.96 18.50 3.99
CA TRP A 410 34.61 19.76 4.36
C TRP A 410 34.08 20.28 5.69
N GLY A 411 35.00 20.59 6.62
CA GLY A 411 34.63 21.19 7.90
C GLY A 411 33.88 20.26 8.86
N CYS A 412 33.88 18.94 8.60
CA CYS A 412 33.11 17.98 9.39
C CYS A 412 33.81 17.55 10.70
N GLU A 413 33.04 17.22 11.74
CA GLU A 413 33.55 16.65 13.01
C GLU A 413 32.93 15.27 13.31
N ASN A 414 33.73 14.34 13.85
CA ASN A 414 33.30 12.97 14.23
C ASN A 414 32.74 12.18 13.04
N VAL A 415 33.63 11.79 12.13
CA VAL A 415 33.26 11.12 10.88
C VAL A 415 33.79 9.69 10.88
N THR A 416 32.91 8.70 10.71
CA THR A 416 33.27 7.27 10.64
C THR A 416 32.93 6.73 9.26
N ILE A 417 33.94 6.20 8.54
CA ILE A 417 33.82 5.73 7.16
C ILE A 417 34.56 4.40 6.98
N PHE A 418 33.86 3.27 6.84
CA PHE A 418 34.45 1.94 6.55
C PHE A 418 33.43 1.03 5.84
N TYR A 419 33.85 -0.06 5.20
CA TYR A 419 32.99 -0.96 4.40
C TYR A 419 32.37 -0.36 3.12
N ASN A 420 32.84 0.78 2.64
CA ASN A 420 32.29 1.38 1.41
C ASN A 420 33.14 1.02 0.18
N VAL A 421 32.52 1.04 -0.99
CA VAL A 421 33.15 0.90 -2.30
C VAL A 421 33.08 2.24 -3.04
N PHE A 422 34.23 2.83 -3.37
CA PHE A 422 34.32 4.09 -4.12
C PHE A 422 35.03 3.87 -5.47
N ILE A 423 34.31 4.07 -6.57
CA ILE A 423 34.83 3.86 -7.93
C ILE A 423 34.79 5.17 -8.73
N ASN A 424 35.97 5.61 -9.18
CA ASN A 424 36.11 6.78 -10.01
C ASN A 424 36.32 6.40 -11.49
N LEU A 425 35.25 6.35 -12.29
CA LEU A 425 35.35 6.03 -13.71
C LEU A 425 35.91 7.23 -14.49
N GLY A 426 37.11 7.07 -15.06
CA GLY A 426 37.71 8.04 -15.99
C GLY A 426 38.58 9.13 -15.35
N ASN A 427 38.68 9.20 -14.02
CA ASN A 427 39.60 10.11 -13.30
C ASN A 427 40.88 9.36 -12.89
N ASN A 428 42.02 9.78 -13.42
CA ASN A 428 43.33 9.13 -13.22
C ASN A 428 44.35 10.01 -12.48
N THR A 429 43.91 11.11 -11.89
CA THR A 429 44.82 12.09 -11.25
C THR A 429 44.49 12.44 -9.81
N GLU A 430 43.28 12.14 -9.33
CA GLU A 430 42.81 12.58 -8.01
C GLU A 430 42.38 11.41 -7.14
N SER A 431 42.44 11.62 -5.81
CA SER A 431 42.00 10.66 -4.81
C SER A 431 40.50 10.40 -4.96
N PRO A 432 39.99 9.17 -4.77
CA PRO A 432 38.55 8.90 -4.75
C PRO A 432 37.81 9.60 -3.61
N VAL A 433 38.56 10.19 -2.67
CA VAL A 433 38.03 10.90 -1.51
C VAL A 433 38.83 12.16 -1.21
N GLU A 434 38.13 13.24 -0.85
CA GLU A 434 38.72 14.48 -0.37
C GLU A 434 38.13 14.92 0.99
N GLY A 435 38.99 14.96 2.02
CA GLY A 435 38.64 15.41 3.36
C GLY A 435 39.42 16.66 3.77
N ASN A 436 38.77 17.82 3.85
CA ASN A 436 39.42 19.08 4.18
C ASN A 436 38.92 19.69 5.49
N SER A 437 39.86 20.04 6.37
CA SER A 437 39.58 20.72 7.65
C SER A 437 38.67 19.96 8.62
N SER A 438 38.44 18.67 8.37
CA SER A 438 37.60 17.78 9.20
C SER A 438 38.40 17.15 10.35
N THR A 439 37.74 16.81 11.45
CA THR A 439 38.35 16.29 12.69
C THR A 439 37.73 14.95 13.12
N ASN A 440 38.48 14.16 13.89
CA ASN A 440 38.05 12.86 14.42
C ASN A 440 37.53 11.89 13.33
N VAL A 441 38.25 11.81 12.20
CA VAL A 441 37.90 10.90 11.10
C VAL A 441 38.44 9.50 11.37
N ILE A 442 37.57 8.50 11.34
CA ILE A 442 37.86 7.07 11.52
C ILE A 442 37.60 6.35 10.20
N TRP A 443 38.59 5.58 9.73
CA TRP A 443 38.57 4.93 8.40
C TRP A 443 38.52 3.40 8.43
N TYR A 444 38.50 2.83 9.64
CA TYR A 444 38.87 1.43 9.85
C TYR A 444 38.18 0.87 11.09
N ASP A 445 37.60 -0.32 10.93
CA ASP A 445 37.02 -1.09 12.02
C ASP A 445 38.06 -2.06 12.60
N GLU A 446 38.52 -1.76 13.82
CA GLU A 446 39.50 -2.60 14.52
C GLU A 446 38.97 -4.00 14.88
N THR A 447 37.64 -4.18 14.92
CA THR A 447 37.01 -5.44 15.34
C THR A 447 36.99 -6.48 14.23
N LEU A 448 36.84 -6.04 12.99
CA LEU A 448 36.74 -6.89 11.80
C LEU A 448 37.98 -6.81 10.88
N ASP A 449 38.90 -5.87 11.13
CA ASP A 449 40.13 -5.68 10.33
C ASP A 449 39.86 -5.26 8.88
N VAL A 450 38.90 -4.36 8.69
CA VAL A 450 38.43 -3.90 7.37
C VAL A 450 38.32 -2.38 7.30
N GLY A 451 38.72 -1.83 6.15
CA GLY A 451 38.61 -0.41 5.80
C GLY A 451 37.64 -0.20 4.63
N ASN A 452 37.98 0.70 3.70
CA ASN A 452 37.17 0.95 2.50
C ASN A 452 37.85 0.40 1.25
N HIS A 453 37.06 0.18 0.22
CA HIS A 453 37.43 -0.32 -1.09
C HIS A 453 37.45 0.81 -2.11
N TYR A 454 38.47 0.85 -2.96
CA TYR A 454 38.69 1.94 -3.89
C TYR A 454 39.10 1.43 -5.27
N SER A 455 38.67 2.13 -6.34
CA SER A 455 39.14 1.87 -7.70
C SER A 455 39.24 3.14 -8.53
N ASP A 456 40.33 3.27 -9.30
CA ASP A 456 40.51 4.27 -10.36
C ASP A 456 40.16 3.73 -11.76
N TRP A 457 39.49 2.56 -11.80
CA TRP A 457 39.07 1.81 -12.99
C TRP A 457 40.19 1.20 -13.85
N ILE A 458 41.27 1.94 -14.11
CA ILE A 458 42.32 1.54 -15.06
C ILE A 458 43.51 0.83 -14.41
N GLY A 459 43.55 0.76 -13.07
CA GLY A 459 44.65 0.14 -12.32
C GLY A 459 46.00 0.81 -12.55
N ALA A 460 45.98 2.06 -12.98
CA ALA A 460 47.12 2.76 -13.55
C ALA A 460 47.38 4.07 -12.80
N GLY A 461 47.48 3.99 -11.48
CA GLY A 461 47.83 5.13 -10.63
C GLY A 461 48.47 4.70 -9.32
N ASN A 462 49.46 5.47 -8.87
CA ASN A 462 49.75 5.55 -7.43
C ASN A 462 48.84 6.67 -6.89
N TYR A 463 47.53 6.42 -6.80
CA TYR A 463 46.62 7.36 -6.16
C TYR A 463 46.66 7.15 -4.64
N LEU A 464 46.32 8.18 -3.87
CA LEU A 464 46.34 8.09 -2.41
C LEU A 464 45.07 7.34 -1.98
N ILE A 465 45.24 6.21 -1.32
CA ILE A 465 44.16 5.50 -0.64
C ILE A 465 44.05 6.12 0.77
N PRO A 466 42.96 6.83 1.11
CA PRO A 466 42.76 7.35 2.45
C PRO A 466 42.64 6.20 3.46
N GLY A 467 43.18 6.39 4.66
CA GLY A 467 43.07 5.40 5.74
C GLY A 467 43.84 4.11 5.44
N ASP A 468 45.17 4.19 5.37
CA ASP A 468 46.11 3.10 5.02
C ASP A 468 45.90 1.73 5.74
N VAL A 469 45.06 1.64 6.77
CA VAL A 469 44.79 0.41 7.53
C VAL A 469 43.46 -0.19 7.06
N GLY A 470 43.49 -1.43 6.59
CA GLY A 470 42.30 -2.18 6.13
C GLY A 470 41.73 -1.74 4.78
N SER A 471 42.18 -0.61 4.20
CA SER A 471 41.73 -0.17 2.88
C SER A 471 42.32 -1.01 1.74
N ILE A 472 41.49 -1.32 0.74
CA ILE A 472 41.81 -2.22 -0.36
C ILE A 472 41.62 -1.49 -1.70
N ASP A 473 42.58 -1.64 -2.60
CA ASP A 473 42.42 -1.31 -4.02
C ASP A 473 41.77 -2.51 -4.70
N ILE A 474 40.53 -2.37 -5.18
CA ILE A 474 39.78 -3.47 -5.82
C ILE A 474 40.24 -3.69 -7.26
N TYR A 475 41.34 -3.06 -7.70
CA TYR A 475 41.97 -3.40 -8.96
C TYR A 475 43.15 -4.39 -8.78
N PRO A 476 43.19 -5.51 -9.53
CA PRO A 476 42.16 -5.98 -10.46
C PRO A 476 40.92 -6.47 -9.70
N PHE A 477 39.74 -6.30 -10.30
CA PHE A 477 38.47 -6.80 -9.75
C PHE A 477 38.61 -8.29 -9.43
N ILE A 478 38.21 -8.67 -8.22
CA ILE A 478 38.17 -10.03 -7.71
C ILE A 478 36.70 -10.44 -7.52
N ASP A 479 36.47 -11.56 -6.85
CA ASP A 479 35.16 -12.05 -6.41
C ASP A 479 35.31 -12.11 -4.87
N VAL A 480 34.67 -11.16 -4.17
CA VAL A 480 34.89 -10.91 -2.73
C VAL A 480 34.08 -11.85 -1.86
N ASP A 481 32.83 -12.12 -2.21
CA ASP A 481 31.89 -12.92 -1.42
C ASP A 481 31.84 -14.40 -1.85
N GLY A 482 32.30 -14.71 -3.06
CA GLY A 482 32.48 -16.07 -3.56
C GLY A 482 31.30 -16.63 -4.34
N ASP A 483 30.39 -15.80 -4.85
CA ASP A 483 29.20 -16.21 -5.61
C ASP A 483 29.49 -16.49 -7.11
N LEU A 484 30.70 -16.16 -7.58
CA LEU A 484 31.20 -16.25 -8.96
C LEU A 484 30.93 -15.04 -9.86
N LEU A 485 30.46 -13.92 -9.33
CA LEU A 485 30.50 -12.61 -9.96
C LEU A 485 31.75 -11.85 -9.52
N GLU A 486 32.44 -11.20 -10.46
CA GLU A 486 33.51 -10.27 -10.08
C GLU A 486 32.89 -8.93 -9.59
N GLU A 487 33.54 -8.18 -8.69
CA GLU A 487 32.95 -6.92 -8.16
C GLU A 487 32.62 -5.91 -9.28
N TYR A 488 33.28 -6.00 -10.43
CA TYR A 488 32.90 -5.21 -11.59
C TYR A 488 31.51 -5.57 -12.11
N GLU A 489 31.22 -6.86 -12.23
CA GLU A 489 29.92 -7.36 -12.66
C GLU A 489 28.87 -6.97 -11.64
N GLU A 490 29.12 -7.21 -10.36
CA GLU A 490 28.21 -6.87 -9.27
C GLU A 490 27.95 -5.37 -9.20
N VAL A 491 28.97 -4.54 -9.04
CA VAL A 491 28.79 -3.10 -8.81
C VAL A 491 28.32 -2.36 -10.06
N VAL A 492 28.87 -2.70 -11.23
CA VAL A 492 28.72 -1.88 -12.44
C VAL A 492 27.72 -2.47 -13.43
N VAL A 493 27.50 -3.78 -13.44
CA VAL A 493 26.61 -4.44 -14.40
C VAL A 493 25.26 -4.81 -13.78
N TYR A 494 25.27 -5.42 -12.60
CA TYR A 494 24.10 -6.00 -11.96
C TYR A 494 23.57 -5.17 -10.78
N HIS A 495 24.40 -4.29 -10.24
CA HIS A 495 24.15 -3.43 -9.08
C HIS A 495 23.87 -4.18 -7.78
N THR A 496 24.40 -5.40 -7.68
CA THR A 496 24.34 -6.27 -6.50
C THR A 496 25.39 -5.87 -5.46
N ASN A 497 25.25 -6.41 -4.24
CA ASN A 497 26.11 -6.13 -3.11
C ASN A 497 27.34 -7.07 -3.14
N PRO A 498 28.56 -6.56 -3.43
CA PRO A 498 29.77 -7.37 -3.59
C PRO A 498 30.32 -7.99 -2.29
N PHE A 499 29.52 -8.00 -1.23
CA PHE A 499 29.86 -8.53 0.08
C PHE A 499 28.85 -9.57 0.58
N GLU A 500 27.75 -9.76 -0.12
CA GLU A 500 26.68 -10.69 0.23
C GLU A 500 26.35 -11.46 -1.04
N THR A 501 26.53 -12.79 -1.01
CA THR A 501 26.29 -13.64 -2.18
C THR A 501 24.83 -13.60 -2.67
N ASP A 502 23.93 -13.07 -1.87
CA ASP A 502 22.48 -13.03 -2.03
C ASP A 502 22.04 -11.61 -1.61
N SER A 503 21.86 -10.75 -2.61
CA SER A 503 21.72 -9.30 -2.41
C SER A 503 20.35 -8.90 -1.88
N ASP A 504 19.30 -9.61 -2.22
CA ASP A 504 17.92 -9.34 -1.79
C ASP A 504 17.43 -10.25 -0.64
N ASN A 505 18.23 -11.25 -0.27
CA ASN A 505 18.03 -12.19 0.84
C ASN A 505 16.83 -13.12 0.64
N ASP A 506 16.49 -13.50 -0.59
CA ASP A 506 15.48 -14.51 -0.88
C ASP A 506 16.00 -15.95 -0.75
N GLY A 507 17.33 -16.13 -0.76
CA GLY A 507 18.04 -17.39 -0.62
C GLY A 507 18.59 -17.99 -1.92
N LEU A 508 18.44 -17.31 -3.05
CA LEU A 508 19.19 -17.53 -4.29
C LEU A 508 20.45 -16.65 -4.29
N ASP A 509 21.57 -17.17 -4.81
CA ASP A 509 22.76 -16.32 -4.98
C ASP A 509 22.66 -15.46 -6.25
N ASP A 510 23.21 -14.24 -6.25
CA ASP A 510 23.07 -13.27 -7.35
C ASP A 510 23.47 -13.90 -8.70
N ASN A 511 24.55 -14.68 -8.69
CA ASN A 511 24.99 -15.43 -9.86
C ASN A 511 23.98 -16.50 -10.33
N GLU A 512 23.31 -17.23 -9.44
CA GLU A 512 22.25 -18.20 -9.73
C GLU A 512 21.06 -17.51 -10.38
N GLU A 513 20.64 -16.38 -9.84
CA GLU A 513 19.56 -15.56 -10.37
C GLU A 513 19.89 -15.08 -11.79
N ILE A 514 21.05 -14.47 -11.98
CA ILE A 514 21.47 -13.94 -13.28
C ILE A 514 21.68 -15.04 -14.33
N ASN A 515 22.38 -16.10 -13.98
CA ASN A 515 22.89 -17.07 -14.96
C ASN A 515 22.07 -18.36 -15.06
N THR A 516 21.17 -18.64 -14.10
CA THR A 516 20.38 -19.87 -14.05
C THR A 516 18.89 -19.59 -14.18
N TYR A 517 18.33 -18.73 -13.31
CA TYR A 517 16.89 -18.50 -13.21
C TYR A 517 16.38 -17.31 -14.03
N ASN A 518 17.29 -16.40 -14.39
CA ASN A 518 17.00 -15.14 -15.07
C ASN A 518 16.04 -14.24 -14.24
N THR A 519 16.08 -14.36 -12.92
CA THR A 519 15.42 -13.47 -11.96
C THR A 519 16.25 -12.18 -11.76
N ASP A 520 15.66 -11.19 -11.09
CA ASP A 520 16.32 -9.93 -10.73
C ASP A 520 16.97 -10.05 -9.35
N PRO A 521 18.33 -10.06 -9.25
CA PRO A 521 19.05 -10.28 -7.99
C PRO A 521 18.93 -9.17 -6.95
N LEU A 522 18.02 -8.24 -7.18
CA LEU A 522 17.69 -7.13 -6.29
C LEU A 522 16.21 -7.17 -5.87
N SER A 523 15.48 -8.22 -6.23
CA SER A 523 14.04 -8.38 -6.02
C SER A 523 13.70 -9.81 -5.64
N ASN A 524 13.38 -10.02 -4.37
CA ASN A 524 13.02 -11.32 -3.81
C ASN A 524 11.74 -11.95 -4.41
N ASP A 525 11.04 -11.22 -5.26
CA ASP A 525 9.83 -11.56 -6.02
C ASP A 525 9.96 -10.82 -7.36
N SER A 526 10.53 -11.48 -8.36
CA SER A 526 10.96 -10.88 -9.63
C SER A 526 9.82 -10.44 -10.54
N ASP A 527 8.66 -11.09 -10.44
CA ASP A 527 7.49 -10.76 -11.25
C ASP A 527 6.37 -10.04 -10.47
N SER A 528 6.58 -9.88 -9.16
CA SER A 528 5.72 -9.14 -8.24
C SER A 528 4.32 -9.75 -8.07
N ASP A 529 4.20 -11.07 -8.14
CA ASP A 529 2.94 -11.78 -7.97
C ASP A 529 2.63 -12.18 -6.52
N GLY A 530 3.60 -11.98 -5.62
CA GLY A 530 3.48 -12.18 -4.19
C GLY A 530 4.06 -13.49 -3.67
N MET A 531 4.73 -14.26 -4.52
CA MET A 531 5.54 -15.43 -4.17
C MET A 531 7.03 -15.10 -4.31
N ASP A 532 7.90 -15.67 -3.47
CA ASP A 532 9.35 -15.43 -3.57
C ASP A 532 10.01 -16.36 -4.60
N ASP A 533 11.04 -15.85 -5.30
CA ASP A 533 11.67 -16.55 -6.43
C ASP A 533 12.21 -17.92 -6.00
N LEU A 534 12.85 -18.01 -4.82
CA LEU A 534 13.30 -19.28 -4.26
C LEU A 534 12.17 -20.30 -4.09
N TRP A 535 11.02 -19.90 -3.54
CA TRP A 535 9.88 -20.80 -3.35
C TRP A 535 9.37 -21.27 -4.70
N GLU A 536 9.25 -20.38 -5.67
CA GLU A 536 8.72 -20.70 -6.98
C GLU A 536 9.61 -21.70 -7.73
N VAL A 537 10.92 -21.44 -7.76
CA VAL A 537 11.92 -22.36 -8.32
C VAL A 537 11.87 -23.72 -7.63
N THR A 538 11.65 -23.73 -6.31
CA THR A 538 11.61 -24.96 -5.51
C THR A 538 10.34 -25.77 -5.74
N ASN A 539 9.21 -25.10 -5.97
CA ASN A 539 7.88 -25.71 -6.08
C ASN A 539 7.41 -25.91 -7.52
N GLY A 540 8.13 -25.35 -8.51
CA GLY A 540 7.93 -25.60 -9.92
C GLY A 540 6.98 -24.63 -10.63
N THR A 541 6.70 -23.46 -10.02
CA THR A 541 6.10 -22.30 -10.68
C THR A 541 7.17 -21.49 -11.42
N ASP A 542 6.79 -20.40 -12.10
CA ASP A 542 7.71 -19.61 -12.93
C ASP A 542 8.00 -18.23 -12.31
N PRO A 543 9.20 -17.99 -11.72
CA PRO A 543 9.54 -16.75 -10.99
C PRO A 543 9.73 -15.51 -11.87
N ASN A 544 9.20 -15.55 -13.08
CA ASN A 544 9.32 -14.49 -14.09
C ASN A 544 7.97 -14.21 -14.77
N THR A 545 6.89 -14.83 -14.30
CA THR A 545 5.54 -14.71 -14.83
C THR A 545 4.52 -14.83 -13.71
N ASP A 546 3.80 -13.73 -13.44
CA ASP A 546 2.60 -13.71 -12.58
C ASP A 546 1.65 -14.89 -12.89
N ASP A 547 1.80 -15.94 -12.08
CA ASP A 547 1.10 -17.21 -12.16
C ASP A 547 0.39 -17.56 -10.84
N ALA A 548 0.41 -16.65 -9.86
CA ALA A 548 -0.31 -16.68 -8.59
C ALA A 548 -1.77 -17.19 -8.67
N ASP A 549 -2.51 -16.82 -9.74
CA ASP A 549 -3.91 -17.18 -9.97
C ASP A 549 -4.09 -18.53 -10.71
N GLU A 550 -3.01 -19.19 -11.14
CA GLU A 550 -3.04 -20.53 -11.74
C GLU A 550 -3.24 -21.62 -10.67
N ASP A 551 -3.77 -22.77 -11.09
CA ASP A 551 -4.01 -23.96 -10.27
C ASP A 551 -3.35 -25.11 -11.05
N LEU A 552 -2.12 -25.46 -10.65
CA LEU A 552 -1.21 -26.25 -11.47
C LEU A 552 -1.48 -27.76 -11.36
N ASP A 553 -2.14 -28.23 -10.30
CA ASP A 553 -2.53 -29.63 -10.10
C ASP A 553 -4.04 -29.93 -10.18
N ASP A 554 -4.86 -28.89 -10.43
CA ASP A 554 -6.32 -28.93 -10.61
C ASP A 554 -7.08 -29.38 -9.32
N ASP A 555 -6.58 -29.08 -8.11
CA ASP A 555 -7.24 -29.41 -6.84
C ASP A 555 -8.26 -28.35 -6.37
N GLY A 556 -8.13 -27.12 -6.88
CA GLY A 556 -8.99 -25.99 -6.56
C GLY A 556 -8.36 -24.89 -5.70
N LEU A 557 -7.13 -25.05 -5.24
CA LEU A 557 -6.27 -24.00 -4.70
C LEU A 557 -5.45 -23.36 -5.83
N THR A 558 -5.23 -22.05 -5.75
CA THR A 558 -4.28 -21.38 -6.66
C THR A 558 -2.85 -21.41 -6.08
N ASN A 559 -1.84 -21.19 -6.92
CA ASN A 559 -0.42 -21.17 -6.50
C ASN A 559 -0.19 -20.25 -5.28
N ILE A 560 -0.80 -19.05 -5.26
CA ILE A 560 -0.68 -18.15 -4.10
C ILE A 560 -1.42 -18.65 -2.86
N GLU A 561 -2.54 -19.37 -3.02
CA GLU A 561 -3.22 -20.00 -1.88
C GLU A 561 -2.34 -21.11 -1.28
N GLU A 562 -1.64 -21.85 -2.12
CA GLU A 562 -0.71 -22.90 -1.70
C GLU A 562 0.56 -22.35 -1.07
N TYR A 563 1.14 -21.28 -1.62
CA TYR A 563 2.22 -20.53 -1.00
C TYR A 563 1.87 -20.14 0.44
N ASN A 564 0.66 -19.60 0.65
CA ASN A 564 0.18 -19.20 1.98
C ASN A 564 -0.10 -20.39 2.91
N LEU A 565 -0.50 -21.54 2.38
CA LEU A 565 -0.77 -22.77 3.14
C LEU A 565 0.47 -23.64 3.36
N ASN A 566 1.58 -23.36 2.67
CA ASN A 566 2.79 -24.19 2.60
C ASN A 566 2.53 -25.59 2.01
N THR A 567 1.51 -25.71 1.16
CA THR A 567 1.22 -26.88 0.33
C THR A 567 2.03 -26.85 -0.98
N LEU A 568 1.83 -27.86 -1.84
CA LEU A 568 2.63 -28.05 -3.04
C LEU A 568 1.81 -27.84 -4.33
N PRO A 569 2.10 -26.81 -5.16
CA PRO A 569 1.35 -26.52 -6.40
C PRO A 569 1.41 -27.57 -7.49
N THR A 570 2.17 -28.63 -7.25
CA THR A 570 2.30 -29.75 -8.17
C THR A 570 1.72 -31.04 -7.61
N ASN A 571 1.06 -30.99 -6.46
CA ASN A 571 0.57 -32.15 -5.74
C ASN A 571 -0.66 -31.86 -4.88
N ASN A 572 -1.80 -32.29 -5.40
CA ASN A 572 -3.16 -32.07 -4.89
C ASN A 572 -3.48 -32.72 -3.53
N ASP A 573 -2.49 -33.30 -2.84
CA ASP A 573 -2.58 -34.11 -1.60
C ASP A 573 -1.16 -34.09 -1.01
N THR A 574 -0.80 -32.98 -0.36
CA THR A 574 0.57 -32.65 0.04
C THR A 574 1.13 -33.66 1.05
N ASP A 575 0.31 -34.15 1.97
CA ASP A 575 0.72 -35.10 3.00
C ASP A 575 0.52 -36.58 2.62
N ALA A 576 -0.15 -36.84 1.49
CA ALA A 576 -0.44 -38.14 0.92
C ALA A 576 -1.36 -39.02 1.78
N ASP A 577 -2.30 -38.42 2.52
CA ASP A 577 -3.27 -39.13 3.37
C ASP A 577 -4.55 -39.57 2.63
N GLY A 578 -4.74 -39.02 1.42
CA GLY A 578 -5.82 -39.38 0.49
C GLY A 578 -7.01 -38.43 0.50
N MET A 579 -6.91 -37.29 1.18
CA MET A 579 -7.76 -36.11 1.03
C MET A 579 -7.00 -35.07 0.18
N ASP A 580 -7.72 -34.17 -0.49
CA ASP A 580 -7.06 -33.11 -1.26
C ASP A 580 -6.89 -31.83 -0.44
N ASP A 581 -5.81 -31.09 -0.69
CA ASP A 581 -5.42 -29.92 0.11
C ASP A 581 -6.54 -28.88 0.15
N TYR A 582 -7.22 -28.66 -0.99
CA TYR A 582 -8.40 -27.81 -1.09
C TYR A 582 -9.50 -28.19 -0.09
N TRP A 583 -9.89 -29.48 -0.03
CA TRP A 583 -10.94 -29.94 0.89
C TRP A 583 -10.51 -29.76 2.33
N GLU A 584 -9.25 -30.09 2.65
CA GLU A 584 -8.73 -29.99 4.00
C GLU A 584 -8.72 -28.56 4.52
N ALA A 585 -8.18 -27.64 3.72
CA ALA A 585 -8.19 -26.21 4.01
C ALA A 585 -9.62 -25.65 4.15
N THR A 586 -10.56 -26.15 3.33
CA THR A 586 -11.96 -25.72 3.35
C THR A 586 -12.71 -26.18 4.60
N TYR A 587 -12.45 -27.40 5.06
CA TYR A 587 -13.23 -28.05 6.12
C TYR A 587 -12.51 -28.17 7.47
N GLY A 588 -11.28 -27.65 7.54
CA GLY A 588 -10.56 -27.39 8.79
C GLY A 588 -9.69 -28.55 9.28
N THR A 589 -9.34 -29.49 8.41
CA THR A 589 -8.25 -30.45 8.65
C THR A 589 -6.90 -29.82 8.23
N ASP A 590 -5.79 -30.56 8.33
CA ASP A 590 -4.44 -30.02 8.16
C ASP A 590 -3.76 -30.65 6.93
N PRO A 591 -3.64 -29.95 5.79
CA PRO A 591 -3.11 -30.51 4.54
C PRO A 591 -1.61 -30.87 4.59
N LEU A 592 -0.95 -30.61 5.73
CA LEU A 592 0.47 -30.89 5.94
C LEU A 592 0.72 -32.10 6.84
N ILE A 593 -0.34 -32.75 7.35
CA ILE A 593 -0.24 -33.81 8.35
C ILE A 593 -1.28 -34.88 8.12
N ASP A 594 -0.83 -36.12 7.82
CA ASP A 594 -1.70 -37.30 7.73
C ASP A 594 -2.60 -37.44 8.97
N ASP A 595 -3.85 -37.01 8.78
CA ASP A 595 -4.87 -36.90 9.80
C ASP A 595 -6.18 -37.60 9.39
N ALA A 596 -6.19 -38.25 8.23
CA ALA A 596 -7.23 -39.11 7.65
C ALA A 596 -7.99 -40.03 8.63
N GLU A 597 -7.33 -40.51 9.70
CA GLU A 597 -7.89 -41.43 10.71
C GLU A 597 -8.41 -40.71 11.98
N ASN A 598 -8.31 -39.39 12.05
CA ASN A 598 -8.89 -38.59 13.13
C ASN A 598 -10.41 -38.47 12.98
N ASP A 599 -11.07 -38.18 14.10
CA ASP A 599 -12.52 -37.99 14.24
C ASP A 599 -12.73 -36.77 15.17
N PRO A 600 -12.62 -35.53 14.64
CA PRO A 600 -12.56 -34.30 15.44
C PRO A 600 -13.88 -33.95 16.14
N ASP A 601 -15.02 -34.32 15.56
CA ASP A 601 -16.35 -34.04 16.10
C ASP A 601 -16.97 -35.19 16.91
N GLU A 602 -16.24 -36.30 17.03
CA GLU A 602 -16.52 -37.51 17.81
C GLU A 602 -17.84 -38.22 17.41
N ASP A 603 -18.19 -38.18 16.13
CA ASP A 603 -19.42 -38.77 15.60
C ASP A 603 -19.28 -40.24 15.17
N GLY A 604 -18.02 -40.69 15.01
CA GLY A 604 -17.63 -42.05 14.65
C GLY A 604 -17.26 -42.24 13.18
N LEU A 605 -17.24 -41.19 12.36
CA LEU A 605 -16.59 -41.16 11.04
C LEU A 605 -15.18 -40.57 11.17
N THR A 606 -14.27 -41.01 10.30
CA THR A 606 -12.93 -40.41 10.21
C THR A 606 -12.91 -39.34 9.12
N ASN A 607 -11.98 -38.38 9.18
CA ASN A 607 -11.81 -37.35 8.14
C ASN A 607 -11.87 -37.95 6.72
N LEU A 608 -11.09 -39.01 6.44
CA LEU A 608 -11.09 -39.66 5.12
C LEU A 608 -12.44 -40.31 4.76
N THR A 609 -13.16 -40.83 5.76
CA THR A 609 -14.50 -41.37 5.53
C THR A 609 -15.47 -40.24 5.18
N GLU A 610 -15.38 -39.11 5.86
CA GLU A 610 -16.21 -37.94 5.64
C GLU A 610 -15.93 -37.28 4.28
N TYR A 611 -14.66 -37.13 3.91
CA TYR A 611 -14.22 -36.75 2.56
C TYR A 611 -14.90 -37.61 1.50
N SER A 612 -14.89 -38.94 1.67
CA SER A 612 -15.49 -39.88 0.72
C SER A 612 -17.03 -39.83 0.65
N LEU A 613 -17.68 -39.37 1.74
CA LEU A 613 -19.14 -39.28 1.85
C LEU A 613 -19.68 -37.88 1.55
N GLY A 614 -18.84 -36.85 1.58
CA GLY A 614 -19.22 -35.45 1.47
C GLY A 614 -19.83 -34.86 2.76
N THR A 615 -19.59 -35.48 3.92
CA THR A 615 -19.94 -34.95 5.25
C THR A 615 -18.82 -34.05 5.78
N LEU A 616 -18.99 -33.45 6.96
CA LEU A 616 -18.15 -32.37 7.46
C LEU A 616 -17.37 -32.76 8.74
N PRO A 617 -16.02 -32.79 8.72
CA PRO A 617 -15.18 -33.30 9.83
C PRO A 617 -15.25 -32.53 11.15
N MET A 618 -15.86 -31.35 11.13
CA MET A 618 -16.04 -30.48 12.28
C MET A 618 -17.51 -30.34 12.68
N ASN A 619 -18.41 -31.10 12.06
CA ASN A 619 -19.84 -31.00 12.25
C ASN A 619 -20.54 -32.36 12.18
N ASN A 620 -20.77 -32.91 13.37
CA ASN A 620 -21.33 -34.25 13.55
C ASN A 620 -22.77 -34.46 13.06
N ASP A 621 -23.42 -33.48 12.43
CA ASP A 621 -24.80 -33.53 11.90
C ASP A 621 -24.83 -32.60 10.68
N THR A 622 -24.37 -33.11 9.54
CA THR A 622 -24.14 -32.32 8.33
C THR A 622 -25.42 -31.74 7.75
N ASP A 623 -26.51 -32.51 7.77
CA ASP A 623 -27.79 -32.09 7.20
C ASP A 623 -28.73 -31.37 8.20
N GLY A 624 -28.39 -31.38 9.48
CA GLY A 624 -29.06 -30.65 10.55
C GLY A 624 -30.37 -31.27 11.02
N ASP A 625 -30.55 -32.58 10.85
CA ASP A 625 -31.79 -33.28 11.16
C ASP A 625 -31.85 -33.84 12.60
N SER A 626 -30.76 -33.66 13.37
CA SER A 626 -30.52 -34.12 14.75
C SER A 626 -30.08 -35.58 14.93
N PHE A 627 -29.74 -36.29 13.86
CA PHE A 627 -28.94 -37.52 13.93
C PHE A 627 -27.51 -37.21 13.52
N THR A 628 -26.55 -37.96 14.08
CA THR A 628 -25.15 -37.73 13.69
C THR A 628 -24.81 -38.48 12.41
N ASP A 629 -23.93 -37.95 11.58
CA ASP A 629 -23.59 -38.55 10.29
C ASP A 629 -23.14 -40.01 10.47
N GLY A 630 -22.29 -40.27 11.47
CA GLY A 630 -21.86 -41.62 11.86
C GLY A 630 -23.00 -42.56 12.26
N VAL A 631 -24.06 -42.07 12.91
CA VAL A 631 -25.25 -42.87 13.23
C VAL A 631 -26.05 -43.22 11.98
N GLU A 632 -26.18 -42.27 11.06
CA GLU A 632 -26.91 -42.44 9.81
C GLU A 632 -26.23 -43.45 8.88
N VAL A 633 -24.91 -43.34 8.72
CA VAL A 633 -24.10 -44.31 7.99
C VAL A 633 -24.25 -45.72 8.58
N ILE A 634 -24.27 -45.86 9.91
CA ILE A 634 -24.45 -47.16 10.59
C ILE A 634 -25.85 -47.74 10.34
N GLU A 635 -26.90 -46.91 10.36
CA GLU A 635 -28.29 -47.34 10.16
C GLU A 635 -28.70 -47.42 8.68
N GLY A 636 -27.81 -46.96 7.78
CA GLY A 636 -27.98 -47.01 6.32
C GLY A 636 -28.92 -45.95 5.77
N THR A 637 -28.96 -44.78 6.42
CA THR A 637 -29.63 -43.56 5.93
C THR A 637 -28.61 -42.59 5.31
N ASP A 638 -29.07 -41.50 4.69
CA ASP A 638 -28.23 -40.57 3.93
C ASP A 638 -27.89 -39.34 4.79
N PRO A 639 -26.63 -39.17 5.25
CA PRO A 639 -26.25 -38.07 6.15
C PRO A 639 -26.28 -36.67 5.50
N LEU A 640 -26.66 -36.60 4.22
CA LEU A 640 -26.80 -35.35 3.47
C LEU A 640 -28.27 -35.03 3.11
N ASP A 641 -29.25 -35.87 3.50
CA ASP A 641 -30.67 -35.62 3.27
C ASP A 641 -31.47 -35.56 4.59
N PRO A 642 -31.90 -34.36 5.03
CA PRO A 642 -32.57 -34.18 6.33
C PRO A 642 -33.98 -34.79 6.39
N ASN A 643 -34.39 -35.55 5.37
CA ASN A 643 -35.62 -36.31 5.30
C ASN A 643 -35.42 -37.84 5.33
N ASP A 644 -34.19 -38.33 5.23
CA ASP A 644 -33.87 -39.76 5.31
C ASP A 644 -33.08 -40.06 6.57
N TYR A 645 -33.79 -40.38 7.66
CA TYR A 645 -33.18 -40.54 8.97
C TYR A 645 -33.64 -41.77 9.75
N PRO A 646 -32.87 -42.21 10.78
CA PRO A 646 -33.18 -43.39 11.57
C PRO A 646 -34.54 -43.29 12.28
N LYS A 647 -35.46 -44.22 11.97
CA LYS A 647 -36.83 -44.23 12.52
C LYS A 647 -36.91 -44.69 13.99
N TYR A 648 -35.82 -45.15 14.56
CA TYR A 648 -35.75 -45.68 15.92
C TYR A 648 -34.48 -45.17 16.61
N ALA A 649 -34.63 -44.42 17.72
CA ALA A 649 -33.49 -43.92 18.47
C ALA A 649 -32.58 -45.07 18.96
N PRO A 650 -31.24 -44.90 18.90
CA PRO A 650 -30.29 -45.92 19.31
C PRO A 650 -30.53 -46.31 20.78
N ILE A 651 -30.50 -47.63 21.05
CA ILE A 651 -30.81 -48.22 22.37
C ILE A 651 -29.96 -47.59 23.50
N GLY A 652 -28.77 -47.07 23.18
CA GLY A 652 -27.86 -46.37 24.09
C GLY A 652 -28.45 -45.08 24.69
N LEU A 653 -29.14 -44.26 23.88
CA LEU A 653 -29.74 -42.99 24.31
C LEU A 653 -30.93 -43.21 25.26
N ILE A 654 -31.68 -44.29 25.02
CA ILE A 654 -32.76 -44.77 25.90
C ILE A 654 -32.18 -45.24 27.25
N LEU A 655 -31.05 -45.96 27.25
CA LEU A 655 -30.40 -46.41 28.48
C LEU A 655 -29.80 -45.25 29.29
N GLY A 656 -29.18 -44.27 28.64
CA GLY A 656 -28.64 -43.06 29.27
C GLY A 656 -29.72 -42.22 29.99
N LEU A 657 -30.86 -41.98 29.34
CA LEU A 657 -32.02 -41.31 29.94
C LEU A 657 -32.60 -42.08 31.13
N ILE A 658 -32.65 -43.42 31.06
CA ILE A 658 -33.13 -44.26 32.17
C ILE A 658 -32.19 -44.17 33.38
N PHE A 659 -30.87 -44.21 33.18
CA PHE A 659 -29.92 -44.11 34.30
C PHE A 659 -29.77 -42.70 34.87
N GLY A 660 -29.78 -41.66 34.01
CA GLY A 660 -29.57 -40.26 34.41
C GLY A 660 -30.77 -39.59 35.05
N LEU A 661 -32.00 -39.86 34.59
CA LEU A 661 -33.21 -39.21 35.11
C LEU A 661 -34.04 -40.10 36.03
N VAL A 662 -34.22 -41.37 35.69
CA VAL A 662 -35.21 -42.22 36.38
C VAL A 662 -34.68 -42.76 37.71
N VAL A 663 -33.41 -43.15 37.77
CA VAL A 663 -32.79 -43.68 39.00
C VAL A 663 -32.70 -42.62 40.11
N PRO A 664 -32.21 -41.38 39.86
CA PRO A 664 -32.15 -40.35 40.90
C PRO A 664 -33.52 -39.89 41.39
N LEU A 665 -34.52 -39.80 40.49
CA LEU A 665 -35.89 -39.47 40.88
C LEU A 665 -36.51 -40.57 41.76
N GLY A 666 -36.26 -41.84 41.43
CA GLY A 666 -36.67 -42.98 42.23
C GLY A 666 -36.07 -42.95 43.64
N VAL A 667 -34.78 -42.62 43.75
CA VAL A 667 -34.08 -42.45 45.04
C VAL A 667 -34.65 -41.24 45.81
N ALA A 668 -34.87 -40.10 45.16
CA ALA A 668 -35.43 -38.90 45.79
C ALA A 668 -36.85 -39.14 46.33
N VAL A 669 -37.70 -39.85 45.58
CA VAL A 669 -39.05 -40.24 46.02
C VAL A 669 -38.98 -41.18 47.22
N LEU A 670 -38.07 -42.17 47.21
CA LEU A 670 -37.86 -43.07 48.35
C LEU A 670 -37.38 -42.31 49.60
N VAL A 671 -36.49 -41.33 49.46
CA VAL A 671 -36.01 -40.47 50.55
C VAL A 671 -37.15 -39.61 51.12
N VAL A 672 -38.00 -39.03 50.27
CA VAL A 672 -39.16 -38.22 50.69
C VAL A 672 -40.21 -39.08 51.40
N LEU A 673 -40.51 -40.27 50.88
CA LEU A 673 -41.45 -41.20 51.49
C LEU A 673 -40.93 -41.74 52.84
N ALA A 674 -39.62 -41.96 52.97
CA ALA A 674 -38.98 -42.31 54.24
C ALA A 674 -39.04 -41.17 55.27
N ARG A 675 -38.77 -39.92 54.86
CA ARG A 675 -38.89 -38.73 55.74
C ARG A 675 -40.32 -38.49 56.23
N LYS A 676 -41.33 -38.84 55.42
CA LYS A 676 -42.76 -38.76 55.81
C LYS A 676 -43.25 -39.97 56.62
N GLY A 677 -42.35 -40.90 56.98
CA GLY A 677 -42.67 -42.07 57.81
C GLY A 677 -43.55 -43.11 57.13
N LYS A 678 -43.70 -43.05 55.80
CA LYS A 678 -44.55 -43.98 55.03
C LYS A 678 -43.86 -45.31 54.71
N ILE A 679 -42.53 -45.36 54.80
CA ILE A 679 -41.70 -46.54 54.62
C ILE A 679 -40.46 -46.45 55.53
N THR A 680 -40.01 -47.58 56.07
CA THR A 680 -38.79 -47.69 56.87
C THR A 680 -37.66 -48.20 55.99
N LEU A 681 -36.68 -47.34 55.68
CA LEU A 681 -35.46 -47.75 54.98
C LEU A 681 -34.46 -48.36 56.00
N PRO A 682 -33.90 -49.55 55.77
CA PRO A 682 -33.15 -50.32 56.77
C PRO A 682 -31.81 -49.69 57.23
N PHE A 683 -31.35 -48.59 56.63
CA PHE A 683 -29.99 -48.06 56.84
C PHE A 683 -29.87 -46.70 57.52
N ILE A 684 -30.95 -46.02 57.90
CA ILE A 684 -30.85 -44.72 58.61
C ILE A 684 -30.96 -44.95 60.12
N LYS A 685 -29.84 -45.33 60.77
CA LYS A 685 -29.70 -45.24 62.22
C LYS A 685 -29.54 -43.76 62.60
N LYS A 686 -30.47 -43.23 63.39
CA LYS A 686 -30.38 -41.91 64.03
C LYS A 686 -29.08 -41.80 64.82
N LYS A 687 -28.26 -40.79 64.50
CA LYS A 687 -27.37 -40.12 65.44
C LYS A 687 -27.81 -38.67 65.52
#